data_AF-A0A8H5INZ3-F1
#
_entry.id   AF-A0A8H5INZ3-F1
#
_cell.length_a   1.000
_cell.length_b   1.000
_cell.length_c   1.000
_cell.angle_alpha   90.00
_cell.angle_beta   90.00
_cell.angle_gamma   90.00
#
_symmetry.space_group_name_H-M   'P 1'
#
loop_
_entity.id
_entity.type
_entity.pdbx_description
1 polymer ?
#
loop_
_entity_poly.entity_id
_entity_poly.type
_entity_poly.pdbx_seq_one_letter_code
_entity_poly.pdbx_strand_id
1 'polypeptide(L)'
;MHVHFLSHLGTLLYLGTASVGALSLKHNKRATSAASLEIGNPVLTSKWLEGSDYEQVVEFFVTNSDENNPLTWSDHLEVSVESSSLETTTPGTLLRLGPKQSAVVQVGVKNKEGVKAGTQCDAKAVVTWGSKDDPKKSSKDFSGQCGIGDYDASESSLSHHWNPDWFNEIKYGIFIHWGLYSVPAFGNKPGPKQDYAEWYGFRMTQPDFPSETYQYHRDTYGENFNYDDFVSNFTATKFDAEEWMNLVADAGAQYVVPVTKHHDGWALFDFPESVSKRSTVHYGPKRDFLKELLDVAKAKHPNIRRGTYFSMPEWFNPAYVKYGWDQHYKGNYYGRPPTNPYTNKSIEYTGYVEVDDFLNDIQSPQIEALFYEYETEILWCDIGGPNKAVDVLAPWLNWARDKGRQVTFNDRCGPSGDYSTPEYAGISFKASKFESNRGLDPFSFGYNFMTTDDEYLSGEEIVKTLVDNVVNNGNLLLNMGPKPDGTIPKQQQLNLLDAGEWIKNHGEGIFGTRYWPTAQTSGSLRFATKPDAFYIHHVGQPSSPLVINEPMPWVEGDVVTAVGGSADGTVLKVSSSDGSFSVELPDDVIKGDKYIWTIKIAYSTASETSSLAWYTNDHPLAGQHSVAQYREATASEHSLAGFIFVETDRKNDLSSGELDGSGWREPLNELAWIKRIAVGQPRPGEGHTTEDKGLCLGILLWAPLPSTSDAMKLYLLKVEEAAGLAWPKVKGFRYLLQDKPHGTMLQDTFIENTKLLGRRGFTFDVCIDLHRRGKQQINDLLAFAKLARDGVPENEKAVLVLDHLCKPNMSDADSVSDVPFMTWRAAMHELGQDEHTYVKFSGGFAEMDDSVDGLSTNDICKALEKWFRVLLESFGPRRIMFGSDWPVCLTLEEQIKVLLTWAMANMQIASI
;
A
#
# COMPACT_ATOMS: atom_id res chain seq x y z
N MET A 1 -44.99 32.41 -13.55
CA MET A 1 -44.83 32.18 -12.10
C MET A 1 -44.15 30.82 -11.95
N HIS A 2 -42.83 30.76 -12.10
CA HIS A 2 -41.80 30.89 -11.05
C HIS A 2 -41.53 29.59 -10.27
N VAL A 3 -40.39 28.98 -10.64
CA VAL A 3 -39.29 28.50 -9.77
C VAL A 3 -39.22 26.99 -9.41
N HIS A 4 -38.04 26.45 -9.78
CA HIS A 4 -37.33 25.22 -9.41
C HIS A 4 -37.85 23.85 -9.91
N PHE A 5 -37.14 23.28 -10.90
CA PHE A 5 -36.18 22.18 -10.70
C PHE A 5 -35.26 22.09 -11.93
N LEU A 6 -33.99 22.44 -11.75
CA LEU A 6 -32.89 22.30 -12.70
C LEU A 6 -31.85 21.41 -12.02
N SER A 7 -31.47 20.30 -12.64
CA SER A 7 -30.10 19.73 -12.66
C SER A 7 -30.13 18.31 -13.23
N HIS A 8 -28.98 17.88 -13.78
CA HIS A 8 -28.61 16.55 -14.31
C HIS A 8 -28.59 16.46 -15.85
N LEU A 9 -27.51 16.98 -16.44
CA LEU A 9 -27.01 16.61 -17.77
C LEU A 9 -25.49 16.58 -17.68
N GLY A 10 -24.89 15.38 -17.83
CA GLY A 10 -23.46 15.13 -17.71
C GLY A 10 -22.76 15.12 -19.07
N THR A 11 -21.54 15.64 -19.11
CA THR A 11 -20.65 15.65 -20.28
C THR A 11 -19.53 14.63 -20.08
N LEU A 12 -19.28 13.76 -21.08
CA LEU A 12 -18.14 12.85 -21.14
C LEU A 12 -16.95 13.52 -21.87
N LEU A 13 -15.73 13.40 -21.32
CA LEU A 13 -14.46 13.80 -21.96
C LEU A 13 -13.63 12.54 -22.30
N TYR A 14 -12.89 12.58 -23.41
CA TYR A 14 -12.13 11.46 -24.00
C TYR A 14 -10.60 11.67 -23.81
N LEU A 15 -9.73 10.78 -24.32
CA LEU A 15 -8.25 10.78 -24.18
C LEU A 15 -7.61 10.35 -25.54
N GLY A 16 -6.57 11.05 -26.05
CA GLY A 16 -5.99 10.93 -27.41
C GLY A 16 -5.12 12.14 -27.86
N THR A 17 -4.26 12.03 -28.89
CA THR A 17 -3.13 12.98 -29.14
C THR A 17 -2.95 13.42 -30.62
N ALA A 18 -2.22 14.54 -30.85
CA ALA A 18 -1.74 15.00 -32.17
C ALA A 18 -0.36 15.76 -32.11
N SER A 19 0.28 15.88 -33.29
CA SER A 19 1.72 15.95 -33.66
C SER A 19 2.48 17.31 -33.64
N VAL A 20 3.83 17.31 -33.60
CA VAL A 20 4.81 17.80 -34.65
C VAL A 20 6.28 17.91 -34.12
N GLY A 21 7.28 17.46 -34.91
CA GLY A 21 8.57 18.17 -35.15
C GLY A 21 9.87 17.70 -34.45
N ALA A 22 10.77 17.04 -35.21
CA ALA A 22 12.03 16.42 -34.75
C ALA A 22 13.24 17.36 -34.54
N LEU A 23 14.18 16.99 -33.65
CA LEU A 23 15.65 17.19 -33.80
C LEU A 23 16.48 16.35 -32.80
N SER A 24 17.51 15.66 -33.31
CA SER A 24 18.26 14.61 -32.59
C SER A 24 19.38 15.15 -31.70
N LEU A 25 19.57 14.57 -30.49
CA LEU A 25 20.81 14.67 -29.72
C LEU A 25 21.18 13.31 -29.06
N LYS A 26 22.49 13.08 -29.02
CA LYS A 26 23.18 11.79 -28.79
C LYS A 26 23.12 11.33 -27.32
N HIS A 27 22.70 10.09 -27.07
CA HIS A 27 22.85 9.42 -25.77
C HIS A 27 24.21 8.72 -25.63
N ASN A 28 24.82 8.86 -24.45
CA ASN A 28 25.98 8.09 -24.02
C ASN A 28 25.61 6.63 -23.74
N LYS A 29 26.62 5.78 -23.91
CA LYS A 29 26.56 4.33 -24.11
C LYS A 29 26.00 3.55 -22.91
N ARG A 30 25.11 2.60 -23.24
CA ARG A 30 24.70 1.43 -22.43
C ARG A 30 25.93 0.73 -21.84
N ALA A 31 25.87 0.33 -20.57
CA ALA A 31 26.88 -0.53 -19.95
C ALA A 31 27.01 -1.84 -20.75
N THR A 32 28.25 -2.30 -20.99
CA THR A 32 28.57 -3.36 -21.97
C THR A 32 28.46 -4.78 -21.41
N SER A 33 28.03 -4.99 -20.16
CA SER A 33 27.93 -6.30 -19.52
C SER A 33 26.80 -6.35 -18.48
N ALA A 34 25.99 -7.42 -18.49
CA ALA A 34 24.90 -7.63 -17.53
C ALA A 34 25.41 -8.02 -16.13
N ALA A 35 24.69 -7.61 -15.08
CA ALA A 35 24.97 -7.92 -13.68
C ALA A 35 25.09 -9.44 -13.39
N SER A 36 25.67 -9.78 -12.23
CA SER A 36 25.81 -11.15 -11.72
C SER A 36 24.98 -11.31 -10.45
N LEU A 37 23.99 -12.22 -10.46
CA LEU A 37 23.05 -12.37 -9.34
C LEU A 37 23.17 -13.73 -8.64
N GLU A 38 23.08 -13.70 -7.32
CA GLU A 38 23.14 -14.85 -6.42
C GLU A 38 21.90 -14.92 -5.52
N ILE A 39 21.49 -16.15 -5.17
CA ILE A 39 20.33 -16.41 -4.29
C ILE A 39 20.82 -16.76 -2.88
N GLY A 40 20.42 -15.96 -1.90
CA GLY A 40 20.66 -16.16 -0.48
C GLY A 40 19.44 -16.71 0.24
N ASN A 41 19.59 -17.86 0.90
CA ASN A 41 18.65 -18.40 1.90
C ASN A 41 17.15 -18.39 1.53
N PRO A 42 16.72 -19.12 0.48
CA PRO A 42 15.29 -19.35 0.21
C PRO A 42 14.61 -20.16 1.31
N VAL A 43 13.47 -19.64 1.76
CA VAL A 43 12.64 -20.21 2.82
C VAL A 43 11.17 -20.24 2.39
N LEU A 44 10.54 -21.41 2.54
CA LEU A 44 9.08 -21.53 2.57
C LEU A 44 8.58 -21.02 3.91
N THR A 45 7.90 -19.87 3.90
CA THR A 45 7.38 -19.26 5.14
C THR A 45 5.98 -19.78 5.44
N SER A 46 5.49 -19.58 6.66
CA SER A 46 4.07 -19.82 6.97
C SER A 46 3.18 -18.62 6.67
N LYS A 47 3.70 -17.60 5.99
CA LYS A 47 2.97 -16.39 5.60
C LYS A 47 2.28 -16.64 4.27
N TRP A 48 1.20 -15.91 4.01
CA TRP A 48 0.59 -15.84 2.69
C TRP A 48 0.31 -14.39 2.29
N LEU A 49 0.23 -14.16 0.98
CA LEU A 49 -0.12 -12.85 0.44
C LEU A 49 -1.52 -12.44 0.93
N GLU A 50 -1.63 -11.31 1.62
CA GLU A 50 -2.89 -10.87 2.21
C GLU A 50 -3.96 -10.65 1.12
N GLY A 51 -5.17 -11.16 1.36
CA GLY A 51 -6.26 -11.15 0.38
C GLY A 51 -6.16 -12.21 -0.74
N SER A 52 -5.09 -13.02 -0.78
CA SER A 52 -5.01 -14.18 -1.68
C SER A 52 -5.72 -15.40 -1.09
N ASP A 53 -5.97 -16.40 -1.94
CA ASP A 53 -6.42 -17.73 -1.52
C ASP A 53 -5.21 -18.58 -1.07
N TYR A 54 -4.63 -18.18 0.06
CA TYR A 54 -3.46 -18.80 0.71
C TYR A 54 -2.25 -19.01 -0.22
N GLU A 55 -1.94 -18.02 -1.05
CA GLU A 55 -0.67 -18.01 -1.79
C GLU A 55 0.49 -17.86 -0.81
N GLN A 56 1.13 -18.98 -0.49
CA GLN A 56 2.23 -19.04 0.46
C GLN A 56 3.41 -18.22 -0.05
N VAL A 57 4.08 -17.49 0.85
CA VAL A 57 5.24 -16.69 0.50
C VAL A 57 6.51 -17.53 0.63
N VAL A 58 7.27 -17.57 -0.46
CA VAL A 58 8.69 -17.94 -0.45
C VAL A 58 9.52 -16.67 -0.40
N GLU A 59 10.41 -16.56 0.57
CA GLU A 59 11.26 -15.38 0.77
C GLU A 59 12.75 -15.77 0.66
N PHE A 60 13.54 -14.93 -0.02
CA PHE A 60 15.01 -15.05 -0.09
C PHE A 60 15.64 -13.70 -0.38
N PHE A 61 16.97 -13.64 -0.23
CA PHE A 61 17.79 -12.56 -0.72
C PHE A 61 18.21 -12.79 -2.17
N VAL A 62 18.13 -11.74 -2.98
CA VAL A 62 18.86 -11.64 -4.24
C VAL A 62 20.01 -10.67 -4.03
N THR A 63 21.23 -11.12 -4.35
CA THR A 63 22.46 -10.33 -4.21
C THR A 63 23.04 -10.07 -5.58
N ASN A 64 23.36 -8.81 -5.89
CA ASN A 64 24.16 -8.45 -7.06
C ASN A 64 25.64 -8.57 -6.67
N SER A 65 26.31 -9.66 -7.08
CA SER A 65 27.72 -9.90 -6.78
C SER A 65 28.69 -9.19 -7.74
N ASP A 66 28.16 -8.50 -8.76
CA ASP A 66 28.97 -7.67 -9.67
C ASP A 66 29.63 -6.48 -8.92
N GLU A 67 30.78 -6.05 -9.42
CA GLU A 67 31.57 -4.95 -8.84
C GLU A 67 31.10 -3.58 -9.33
N ASN A 68 30.60 -3.49 -10.56
CA ASN A 68 30.43 -2.22 -11.26
C ASN A 68 29.04 -2.07 -11.90
N ASN A 69 28.38 -3.17 -12.27
CA ASN A 69 27.13 -3.13 -13.04
C ASN A 69 25.91 -3.24 -12.12
N PRO A 70 25.04 -2.21 -12.05
CA PRO A 70 23.76 -2.32 -11.36
C PRO A 70 22.80 -3.20 -12.16
N LEU A 71 21.92 -3.92 -11.46
CA LEU A 71 20.67 -4.38 -12.02
C LEU A 71 19.71 -3.18 -12.12
N THR A 72 19.12 -2.99 -13.29
CA THR A 72 18.15 -1.94 -13.58
C THR A 72 16.84 -2.55 -14.06
N TRP A 73 15.79 -1.75 -14.17
CA TRP A 73 14.51 -2.19 -14.73
C TRP A 73 14.66 -2.78 -16.15
N SER A 74 15.69 -2.37 -16.91
CA SER A 74 15.97 -2.84 -18.27
C SER A 74 16.54 -4.27 -18.33
N ASP A 75 16.99 -4.79 -17.18
CA ASP A 75 17.54 -6.13 -17.04
C ASP A 75 16.47 -7.17 -16.66
N HIS A 76 15.19 -6.82 -16.59
CA HIS A 76 14.06 -7.74 -16.40
C HIS A 76 14.33 -8.93 -15.47
N LEU A 77 14.35 -8.66 -14.16
CA LEU A 77 14.46 -9.70 -13.16
C LEU A 77 13.11 -10.32 -12.85
N GLU A 78 13.01 -11.63 -13.03
CA GLU A 78 11.91 -12.46 -12.56
C GLU A 78 12.46 -13.54 -11.63
N VAL A 79 11.77 -13.78 -10.53
CA VAL A 79 12.06 -14.89 -9.64
C VAL A 79 10.87 -15.82 -9.51
N SER A 80 11.12 -17.10 -9.72
CA SER A 80 10.12 -18.16 -9.64
C SER A 80 10.61 -19.32 -8.79
N VAL A 81 9.69 -20.22 -8.47
CA VAL A 81 9.94 -21.45 -7.74
C VAL A 81 9.56 -22.64 -8.62
N GLU A 82 10.54 -23.50 -8.87
CA GLU A 82 10.37 -24.77 -9.56
C GLU A 82 10.23 -25.90 -8.52
N SER A 83 9.13 -26.66 -8.56
CA SER A 83 8.92 -27.82 -7.67
C SER A 83 7.94 -28.82 -8.28
N SER A 84 8.05 -30.09 -7.89
CA SER A 84 7.02 -31.10 -8.15
C SER A 84 5.77 -30.90 -7.29
N SER A 85 5.90 -30.20 -6.15
CA SER A 85 4.83 -29.99 -5.17
C SER A 85 4.19 -28.60 -5.23
N LEU A 86 4.92 -27.61 -5.75
CA LEU A 86 4.48 -26.21 -5.81
C LEU A 86 4.36 -25.71 -7.24
N GLU A 87 3.47 -24.74 -7.43
CA GLU A 87 3.40 -23.87 -8.60
C GLU A 87 3.63 -22.42 -8.19
N THR A 88 4.39 -21.67 -8.99
CA THR A 88 4.53 -20.22 -8.82
C THR A 88 3.25 -19.54 -9.31
N THR A 89 2.58 -18.81 -8.42
CA THR A 89 1.38 -18.02 -8.76
C THR A 89 1.73 -16.55 -8.94
N THR A 90 2.66 -16.04 -8.13
CA THR A 90 3.09 -14.65 -8.16
C THR A 90 4.62 -14.59 -8.23
N PRO A 91 5.23 -14.33 -9.41
CA PRO A 91 6.68 -14.19 -9.53
C PRO A 91 7.21 -12.99 -8.73
N GLY A 92 8.39 -13.16 -8.16
CA GLY A 92 9.14 -12.08 -7.51
C GLY A 92 9.81 -11.18 -8.54
N THR A 93 9.91 -9.89 -8.27
CA THR A 93 10.55 -8.92 -9.18
C THR A 93 11.37 -7.91 -8.39
N LEU A 94 12.35 -7.28 -9.04
CA LEU A 94 13.13 -6.17 -8.51
C LEU A 94 13.39 -5.14 -9.60
N LEU A 95 13.20 -3.86 -9.28
CA LEU A 95 13.45 -2.76 -10.22
C LEU A 95 14.91 -2.30 -10.23
N ARG A 96 15.59 -2.44 -9.09
CA ARG A 96 16.94 -1.93 -8.89
C ARG A 96 17.71 -2.81 -7.91
N LEU A 97 18.95 -3.12 -8.26
CA LEU A 97 19.92 -3.66 -7.30
C LEU A 97 21.32 -3.21 -7.68
N GLY A 98 21.89 -2.27 -6.94
CA GLY A 98 23.24 -1.75 -7.19
C GLY A 98 24.33 -2.83 -7.01
N PRO A 99 25.56 -2.57 -7.48
CA PRO A 99 26.68 -3.49 -7.27
C PRO A 99 26.90 -3.81 -5.79
N LYS A 100 27.20 -5.06 -5.46
CA LYS A 100 27.38 -5.60 -4.10
C LYS A 100 26.18 -5.39 -3.15
N GLN A 101 25.02 -5.02 -3.65
CA GLN A 101 23.81 -4.87 -2.84
C GLN A 101 23.02 -6.18 -2.77
N SER A 102 22.20 -6.31 -1.72
CA SER A 102 21.22 -7.39 -1.59
C SER A 102 19.83 -6.82 -1.32
N ALA A 103 18.80 -7.50 -1.77
CA ALA A 103 17.40 -7.16 -1.50
C ALA A 103 16.60 -8.43 -1.18
N VAL A 104 15.60 -8.30 -0.31
CA VAL A 104 14.62 -9.37 -0.06
C VAL A 104 13.64 -9.41 -1.22
N VAL A 105 13.38 -10.60 -1.74
CA VAL A 105 12.39 -10.88 -2.78
C VAL A 105 11.43 -11.93 -2.27
N GLN A 106 10.14 -11.72 -2.55
CA GLN A 106 9.06 -12.62 -2.21
C GLN A 106 8.43 -13.18 -3.47
N VAL A 107 8.08 -14.47 -3.44
CA VAL A 107 7.39 -15.20 -4.52
C VAL A 107 6.16 -15.87 -3.91
N GLY A 108 5.00 -15.68 -4.54
CA GLY A 108 3.77 -16.39 -4.17
C GLY A 108 3.73 -17.77 -4.82
N VAL A 109 3.44 -18.79 -4.03
CA VAL A 109 3.32 -20.18 -4.49
C VAL A 109 2.04 -20.83 -3.96
N LYS A 110 1.54 -21.82 -4.70
CA LYS A 110 0.47 -22.71 -4.25
C LYS A 110 0.88 -24.17 -4.35
N ASN A 111 0.26 -24.99 -3.51
CA ASN A 111 0.35 -26.44 -3.61
C ASN A 111 -0.32 -26.92 -4.90
N LYS A 112 0.38 -27.78 -5.65
CA LYS A 112 -0.21 -28.48 -6.79
C LYS A 112 -1.29 -29.45 -6.33
N GLU A 113 -2.18 -29.81 -7.26
CA GLU A 113 -3.25 -30.76 -7.01
C GLU A 113 -2.72 -32.06 -6.37
N GLY A 114 -3.35 -32.47 -5.27
CA GLY A 114 -2.97 -33.68 -4.51
C GLY A 114 -1.91 -33.48 -3.43
N VAL A 115 -1.27 -32.31 -3.34
CA VAL A 115 -0.29 -32.00 -2.28
C VAL A 115 -0.99 -31.37 -1.08
N LYS A 116 -1.07 -32.12 0.03
CA LYS A 116 -1.68 -31.64 1.27
C LYS A 116 -0.84 -30.51 1.90
N ALA A 117 -1.50 -29.48 2.44
CA ALA A 117 -0.82 -28.44 3.21
C ALA A 117 -0.06 -29.01 4.41
N GLY A 118 1.12 -28.46 4.72
CA GLY A 118 1.99 -28.90 5.81
C GLY A 118 2.90 -30.09 5.47
N THR A 119 2.82 -30.66 4.26
CA THR A 119 3.75 -31.73 3.86
C THR A 119 5.13 -31.18 3.53
N GLN A 120 6.18 -31.91 3.93
CA GLN A 120 7.55 -31.60 3.53
C GLN A 120 7.70 -31.66 2.00
N CYS A 121 8.38 -30.67 1.43
CA CYS A 121 8.62 -30.61 0.00
C CYS A 121 9.99 -29.99 -0.32
N ASP A 122 10.51 -30.38 -1.48
CA ASP A 122 11.71 -29.83 -2.08
C ASP A 122 11.33 -28.87 -3.21
N ALA A 123 12.07 -27.79 -3.33
CA ALA A 123 11.85 -26.75 -4.32
C ALA A 123 13.18 -26.11 -4.75
N LYS A 124 13.15 -25.40 -5.86
CA LYS A 124 14.29 -24.66 -6.40
C LYS A 124 13.88 -23.23 -6.72
N ALA A 125 14.50 -22.28 -6.05
CA ALA A 125 14.33 -20.86 -6.36
C ALA A 125 15.15 -20.55 -7.62
N VAL A 126 14.57 -19.80 -8.55
CA VAL A 126 15.15 -19.52 -9.87
C VAL A 126 15.04 -18.03 -10.15
N VAL A 127 16.19 -17.34 -10.22
CA VAL A 127 16.29 -15.95 -10.65
C VAL A 127 16.70 -15.93 -12.11
N THR A 128 15.91 -15.27 -12.95
CA THR A 128 16.20 -15.03 -14.37
C THR A 128 16.30 -13.52 -14.61
N TRP A 129 17.34 -13.06 -15.29
CA TRP A 129 17.57 -11.63 -15.58
C TRP A 129 18.39 -11.44 -16.87
N GLY A 130 18.39 -10.24 -17.41
CA GLY A 130 19.05 -9.85 -18.65
C GLY A 130 18.05 -9.54 -19.78
N SER A 131 18.58 -9.32 -20.99
CA SER A 131 17.74 -9.18 -22.18
C SER A 131 17.02 -10.50 -22.50
N LYS A 132 15.80 -10.42 -23.07
CA LYS A 132 15.04 -11.60 -23.50
C LYS A 132 15.82 -12.54 -24.44
N ASP A 133 16.73 -11.99 -25.24
CA ASP A 133 17.53 -12.74 -26.22
C ASP A 133 18.72 -13.52 -25.60
N ASP A 134 19.11 -13.17 -24.36
CA ASP A 134 20.21 -13.81 -23.63
C ASP A 134 19.96 -13.73 -22.11
N PRO A 135 18.92 -14.44 -21.60
CA PRO A 135 18.59 -14.41 -20.19
C PRO A 135 19.64 -15.21 -19.41
N LYS A 136 20.23 -14.57 -18.42
CA LYS A 136 21.02 -15.23 -17.39
C LYS A 136 20.08 -15.85 -16.36
N LYS A 137 20.49 -16.99 -15.80
CA LYS A 137 19.76 -17.72 -14.77
C LYS A 137 20.69 -18.14 -13.64
N SER A 138 20.18 -18.05 -12.42
CA SER A 138 20.79 -18.56 -11.19
C SER A 138 19.71 -19.31 -10.43
N SER A 139 20.10 -20.35 -9.69
CA SER A 139 19.14 -21.16 -8.96
C SER A 139 19.72 -21.74 -7.68
N LYS A 140 18.85 -21.99 -6.70
CA LYS A 140 19.22 -22.58 -5.42
C LYS A 140 18.13 -23.50 -4.89
N ASP A 141 18.51 -24.72 -4.53
CA ASP A 141 17.61 -25.71 -3.94
C ASP A 141 17.32 -25.37 -2.47
N PHE A 142 16.11 -25.72 -2.03
CA PHE A 142 15.63 -25.56 -0.66
C PHE A 142 14.49 -26.54 -0.36
N SER A 143 14.17 -26.67 0.92
CA SER A 143 13.08 -27.52 1.38
C SER A 143 12.34 -26.88 2.55
N GLY A 144 11.09 -27.28 2.76
CA GLY A 144 10.24 -26.77 3.82
C GLY A 144 8.85 -27.38 3.78
N GLN A 145 7.91 -26.77 4.49
CA GLN A 145 6.51 -27.21 4.48
C GLN A 145 5.74 -26.48 3.36
N CYS A 146 5.14 -27.27 2.47
CA CYS A 146 4.32 -26.77 1.37
C CYS A 146 2.90 -26.43 1.85
N GLY A 147 2.45 -25.21 1.59
CA GLY A 147 1.16 -24.70 2.02
C GLY A 147 1.11 -24.42 3.52
N ILE A 148 0.03 -23.79 3.96
CA ILE A 148 -0.16 -23.42 5.38
C ILE A 148 -0.87 -24.57 6.10
N GLY A 149 -0.07 -25.47 6.69
CA GLY A 149 -0.56 -26.65 7.43
C GLY A 149 -1.16 -26.31 8.79
N ASP A 150 -1.69 -27.34 9.47
CA ASP A 150 -2.17 -27.22 10.86
C ASP A 150 -1.01 -27.13 11.84
N TYR A 151 -1.15 -26.26 12.83
CA TYR A 151 -0.31 -26.23 14.02
C TYR A 151 -0.83 -27.23 15.06
N ASP A 152 0.07 -27.98 15.66
CA ASP A 152 -0.19 -28.83 16.82
C ASP A 152 0.38 -28.21 18.10
N ALA A 153 -0.07 -28.67 19.26
CA ALA A 153 0.35 -28.17 20.57
C ALA A 153 1.78 -28.66 20.92
N SER A 154 2.77 -28.19 20.15
CA SER A 154 4.20 -28.41 20.40
C SER A 154 5.03 -27.21 19.98
N GLU A 155 6.13 -26.96 20.70
CA GLU A 155 7.07 -25.88 20.36
C GLU A 155 7.65 -26.06 18.95
N SER A 156 7.94 -27.31 18.54
CA SER A 156 8.43 -27.60 17.20
C SER A 156 7.43 -27.23 16.10
N SER A 157 6.13 -27.36 16.36
CA SER A 157 5.11 -26.97 15.38
C SER A 157 5.01 -25.45 15.31
N LEU A 158 4.91 -24.79 16.46
CA LEU A 158 4.79 -23.33 16.56
C LEU A 158 6.03 -22.59 16.08
N SER A 159 7.24 -23.16 16.18
CA SER A 159 8.46 -22.52 15.69
C SER A 159 8.51 -22.34 14.17
N HIS A 160 7.59 -22.97 13.44
CA HIS A 160 7.42 -22.75 11.99
C HIS A 160 6.46 -21.60 11.67
N HIS A 161 5.82 -20.98 12.66
CA HIS A 161 4.99 -19.79 12.46
C HIS A 161 5.89 -18.57 12.23
N TRP A 162 5.49 -17.72 11.29
CA TRP A 162 6.19 -16.50 10.88
C TRP A 162 5.27 -15.31 11.11
N ASN A 163 5.82 -14.18 11.53
CA ASN A 163 5.03 -12.96 11.58
C ASN A 163 4.55 -12.57 10.17
N PRO A 164 3.32 -12.06 10.04
CA PRO A 164 2.80 -11.62 8.75
C PRO A 164 3.53 -10.41 8.21
N ASP A 165 3.43 -10.21 6.89
CA ASP A 165 4.05 -9.06 6.24
C ASP A 165 3.45 -7.73 6.69
N TRP A 166 2.15 -7.68 7.01
CA TRP A 166 1.56 -6.48 7.61
C TRP A 166 2.29 -6.08 8.91
N PHE A 167 2.73 -7.03 9.75
CA PHE A 167 3.47 -6.72 10.98
C PHE A 167 4.86 -6.14 10.68
N ASN A 168 5.47 -6.59 9.59
CA ASN A 168 6.73 -6.02 9.11
C ASN A 168 6.56 -4.59 8.57
N GLU A 169 5.38 -4.22 8.09
CA GLU A 169 5.11 -2.98 7.36
C GLU A 169 4.59 -1.83 8.25
N ILE A 170 3.93 -2.16 9.36
CA ILE A 170 3.24 -1.19 10.24
C ILE A 170 4.17 -0.38 11.15
N LYS A 171 5.38 -0.87 11.48
CA LYS A 171 6.50 -0.18 12.18
C LYS A 171 6.27 0.45 13.56
N TYR A 172 5.18 1.18 13.79
CA TYR A 172 4.98 2.02 14.97
C TYR A 172 3.62 1.74 15.63
N GLY A 173 3.63 1.51 16.94
CA GLY A 173 2.43 1.21 17.72
C GLY A 173 2.44 1.87 19.09
N ILE A 174 1.24 1.95 19.68
CA ILE A 174 1.05 2.49 21.03
C ILE A 174 0.72 1.37 22.02
N PHE A 175 1.54 1.27 23.05
CA PHE A 175 1.31 0.43 24.24
C PHE A 175 0.54 1.26 25.27
N ILE A 176 -0.34 0.63 26.07
CA ILE A 176 -1.08 1.33 27.11
C ILE A 176 -1.06 0.57 28.43
N HIS A 177 -0.22 1.02 29.38
CA HIS A 177 -0.22 0.50 30.75
C HIS A 177 -1.15 1.33 31.64
N TRP A 178 -2.34 0.79 31.87
CA TRP A 178 -3.38 1.38 32.72
C TRP A 178 -4.00 0.31 33.59
N GLY A 179 -4.26 0.60 34.86
CA GLY A 179 -4.81 -0.38 35.80
C GLY A 179 -4.91 0.18 37.21
N LEU A 180 -5.12 -0.69 38.22
CA LEU A 180 -5.21 -0.26 39.62
C LEU A 180 -3.97 0.50 40.08
N TYR A 181 -2.79 0.10 39.63
CA TYR A 181 -1.51 0.76 39.93
C TYR A 181 -1.45 2.22 39.45
N SER A 182 -2.30 2.63 38.50
CA SER A 182 -2.44 4.02 38.10
C SER A 182 -3.05 4.89 39.20
N VAL A 183 -3.69 4.31 40.23
CA VAL A 183 -4.23 5.07 41.37
C VAL A 183 -3.12 5.62 42.26
N PRO A 184 -2.24 4.78 42.86
CA PRO A 184 -1.13 5.28 43.64
C PRO A 184 -0.08 6.01 42.79
N ALA A 185 0.04 5.64 41.50
CA ALA A 185 0.84 6.33 40.48
C ALA A 185 2.29 6.64 40.91
N PHE A 186 2.93 5.74 41.66
CA PHE A 186 4.24 6.02 42.25
C PHE A 186 5.26 4.97 41.83
N GLY A 187 6.28 5.45 41.13
CA GLY A 187 7.55 4.77 40.93
C GLY A 187 8.68 5.76 41.24
N ASN A 188 9.77 5.30 41.82
CA ASN A 188 10.90 6.17 42.10
C ASN A 188 11.55 6.66 40.78
N LYS A 189 11.92 7.94 40.77
CA LYS A 189 12.70 8.60 39.70
C LYS A 189 14.09 7.99 39.49
N PRO A 190 14.77 8.32 38.37
CA PRO A 190 16.10 7.81 38.05
C PRO A 190 17.10 8.02 39.18
N GLY A 191 17.88 6.98 39.44
CA GLY A 191 18.85 6.91 40.52
C GLY A 191 18.94 5.49 41.06
N PRO A 192 19.70 5.25 42.16
CA PRO A 192 19.87 3.92 42.76
C PRO A 192 18.56 3.26 43.21
N LYS A 193 17.45 4.00 43.21
CA LYS A 193 16.14 3.55 43.64
C LYS A 193 15.08 3.49 42.53
N GLN A 194 15.44 3.69 41.26
CA GLN A 194 14.47 3.72 40.15
C GLN A 194 13.58 2.46 40.16
N ASP A 195 12.27 2.67 39.97
CA ASP A 195 11.28 1.58 40.02
C ASP A 195 10.05 1.92 39.18
N TYR A 196 9.42 0.91 38.61
CA TYR A 196 8.26 1.07 37.73
C TYR A 196 6.98 1.25 38.57
N ALA A 197 6.18 2.26 38.24
CA ALA A 197 4.94 2.57 38.94
C ALA A 197 3.89 1.46 38.82
N GLU A 198 3.86 0.72 37.71
CA GLU A 198 2.98 -0.44 37.54
C GLU A 198 3.38 -1.65 38.40
N TRP A 199 4.55 -1.61 39.03
CA TRP A 199 5.00 -2.60 40.02
C TRP A 199 4.61 -2.26 41.46
N TYR A 200 3.87 -1.17 41.68
CA TYR A 200 3.53 -0.65 43.01
C TYR A 200 3.01 -1.73 43.98
N GLY A 201 2.02 -2.53 43.55
CA GLY A 201 1.38 -3.54 44.40
C GLY A 201 2.34 -4.61 44.92
N PHE A 202 3.39 -4.91 44.16
CA PHE A 202 4.46 -5.80 44.61
C PHE A 202 5.49 -5.09 45.47
N ARG A 203 5.93 -3.92 45.04
CA ARG A 203 7.00 -3.13 45.67
C ARG A 203 6.62 -2.59 47.04
N MET A 204 5.33 -2.30 47.26
CA MET A 204 4.81 -1.94 48.59
C MET A 204 4.92 -3.09 49.61
N THR A 205 5.25 -4.32 49.17
CA THR A 205 5.47 -5.47 50.06
C THR A 205 6.94 -5.74 50.39
N GLN A 206 7.86 -4.90 49.91
CA GLN A 206 9.29 -5.13 50.00
C GLN A 206 9.99 -3.98 50.76
N PRO A 207 10.08 -4.03 52.11
CA PRO A 207 10.71 -2.97 52.90
C PRO A 207 12.20 -2.77 52.59
N ASP A 208 12.88 -3.84 52.16
CA ASP A 208 14.33 -3.86 51.89
C ASP A 208 14.68 -3.69 50.40
N PHE A 209 13.68 -3.60 49.51
CA PHE A 209 13.95 -3.34 48.11
C PHE A 209 14.45 -1.90 47.95
N PRO A 210 15.43 -1.61 47.06
CA PRO A 210 15.92 -0.25 46.84
C PRO A 210 14.87 0.58 46.07
N SER A 211 13.74 0.88 46.69
CA SER A 211 12.63 1.72 46.24
C SER A 211 12.01 2.33 47.49
N GLU A 212 11.35 3.47 47.35
CA GLU A 212 10.64 4.13 48.46
C GLU A 212 9.16 3.75 48.49
N THR A 213 8.72 2.86 47.60
CA THR A 213 7.30 2.46 47.48
C THR A 213 6.71 1.96 48.80
N TYR A 214 7.44 1.12 49.56
CA TYR A 214 6.98 0.63 50.87
C TYR A 214 6.76 1.76 51.88
N GLN A 215 7.71 2.71 51.96
CA GLN A 215 7.63 3.84 52.89
C GLN A 215 6.57 4.84 52.43
N TYR A 216 6.54 5.18 51.14
CA TYR A 216 5.54 6.05 50.55
C TYR A 216 4.12 5.53 50.80
N HIS A 217 3.90 4.22 50.62
CA HIS A 217 2.60 3.61 50.89
C HIS A 217 2.19 3.76 52.35
N ARG A 218 3.09 3.40 53.28
CA ARG A 218 2.86 3.53 54.72
C ARG A 218 2.54 4.97 55.12
N ASP A 219 3.32 5.91 54.61
CA ASP A 219 3.27 7.31 55.02
C ASP A 219 2.08 8.05 54.38
N THR A 220 1.59 7.60 53.21
CA THR A 220 0.48 8.22 52.47
C THR A 220 -0.88 7.58 52.78
N TYR A 221 -0.95 6.24 52.80
CA TYR A 221 -2.20 5.47 52.92
C TYR A 221 -2.36 4.79 54.28
N GLY A 222 -1.25 4.53 54.97
CA GLY A 222 -1.23 3.89 56.29
C GLY A 222 -1.10 2.37 56.24
N GLU A 223 -0.65 1.79 57.36
CA GLU A 223 -0.33 0.35 57.47
C GLU A 223 -1.53 -0.59 57.30
N ASN A 224 -2.76 -0.08 57.43
CA ASN A 224 -3.99 -0.86 57.31
C ASN A 224 -4.64 -0.77 55.92
N PHE A 225 -4.09 0.04 55.01
CA PHE A 225 -4.54 0.14 53.63
C PHE A 225 -3.83 -0.94 52.80
N ASN A 226 -4.58 -1.79 52.13
CA ASN A 226 -4.04 -2.84 51.27
C ASN A 226 -4.14 -2.42 49.81
N TYR A 227 -3.38 -3.07 48.92
CA TYR A 227 -3.38 -2.71 47.50
C TYR A 227 -4.78 -2.74 46.87
N ASP A 228 -5.57 -3.77 47.16
CA ASP A 228 -6.93 -3.91 46.61
C ASP A 228 -7.92 -2.85 47.12
N ASP A 229 -7.61 -2.09 48.18
CA ASP A 229 -8.46 -0.99 48.63
C ASP A 229 -8.50 0.15 47.59
N PHE A 230 -7.50 0.23 46.70
CA PHE A 230 -7.47 1.17 45.56
C PHE A 230 -8.57 0.92 44.51
N VAL A 231 -9.23 -0.24 44.53
CA VAL A 231 -10.37 -0.53 43.63
C VAL A 231 -11.45 0.54 43.73
N SER A 232 -11.66 1.08 44.94
CA SER A 232 -12.64 2.15 45.18
C SER A 232 -12.25 3.50 44.55
N ASN A 233 -10.96 3.69 44.25
CA ASN A 233 -10.39 4.93 43.70
C ASN A 233 -10.10 4.85 42.20
N PHE A 234 -10.09 3.65 41.61
CA PHE A 234 -9.99 3.45 40.17
C PHE A 234 -11.36 3.68 39.52
N THR A 235 -11.69 4.95 39.25
CA THR A 235 -13.05 5.33 38.84
C THR A 235 -13.26 5.44 37.34
N ALA A 236 -12.19 5.70 36.55
CA ALA A 236 -12.28 5.85 35.09
C ALA A 236 -13.36 6.84 34.60
N THR A 237 -13.70 7.85 35.40
CA THR A 237 -14.85 8.75 35.15
C THR A 237 -14.72 9.62 33.89
N LYS A 238 -13.52 9.75 33.35
CA LYS A 238 -13.20 10.52 32.14
C LYS A 238 -12.56 9.65 31.06
N PHE A 239 -12.62 8.32 31.19
CA PHE A 239 -12.19 7.44 30.12
C PHE A 239 -13.13 7.58 28.92
N ASP A 240 -12.54 7.82 27.75
CA ASP A 240 -13.21 7.85 26.46
C ASP A 240 -12.35 7.07 25.44
N ALA A 241 -12.89 5.95 24.97
CA ALA A 241 -12.22 5.07 24.01
C ALA A 241 -11.95 5.75 22.66
N GLU A 242 -12.83 6.66 22.23
CA GLU A 242 -12.67 7.41 20.99
C GLU A 242 -11.60 8.48 21.12
N GLU A 243 -11.54 9.23 22.22
CA GLU A 243 -10.45 10.17 22.45
C GLU A 243 -9.09 9.47 22.47
N TRP A 244 -8.99 8.31 23.12
CA TRP A 244 -7.76 7.51 23.14
C TRP A 244 -7.37 7.04 21.74
N MET A 245 -8.30 6.44 20.98
CA MET A 245 -7.99 5.94 19.65
C MET A 245 -7.70 7.06 18.65
N ASN A 246 -8.34 8.23 18.79
CA ASN A 246 -8.00 9.41 18.00
C ASN A 246 -6.57 9.87 18.29
N LEU A 247 -6.13 9.89 19.55
CA LEU A 247 -4.74 10.21 19.88
C LEU A 247 -3.77 9.17 19.31
N VAL A 248 -4.10 7.87 19.37
CA VAL A 248 -3.27 6.81 18.78
C VAL A 248 -3.11 7.01 17.27
N ALA A 249 -4.22 7.27 16.57
CA ALA A 249 -4.21 7.57 15.15
C ALA A 249 -3.43 8.87 14.85
N ASP A 250 -3.62 9.89 15.67
CA ASP A 250 -2.95 11.18 15.50
C ASP A 250 -1.46 11.16 15.81
N ALA A 251 -1.01 10.21 16.63
CA ALA A 251 0.41 9.91 16.81
C ALA A 251 1.03 9.21 15.58
N GLY A 252 0.21 8.78 14.60
CA GLY A 252 0.65 8.06 13.41
C GLY A 252 0.83 6.55 13.63
N ALA A 253 0.35 6.02 14.75
CA ALA A 253 0.49 4.60 15.08
C ALA A 253 -0.39 3.73 14.19
N GLN A 254 0.13 2.56 13.81
CA GLN A 254 -0.54 1.59 12.94
C GLN A 254 -1.06 0.37 13.71
N TYR A 255 -0.77 0.30 15.01
CA TYR A 255 -1.30 -0.72 15.91
C TYR A 255 -1.37 -0.22 17.35
N VAL A 256 -2.24 -0.84 18.15
CA VAL A 256 -2.41 -0.53 19.58
C VAL A 256 -2.38 -1.83 20.40
N VAL A 257 -1.73 -1.79 21.56
CA VAL A 257 -1.61 -2.92 22.48
C VAL A 257 -1.95 -2.43 23.90
N PRO A 258 -3.22 -2.44 24.32
CA PRO A 258 -3.59 -2.20 25.71
C PRO A 258 -3.18 -3.37 26.62
N VAL A 259 -2.76 -3.05 27.85
CA VAL A 259 -2.62 -4.02 28.94
C VAL A 259 -4.00 -4.53 29.34
N THR A 260 -4.26 -5.81 29.04
CA THR A 260 -5.55 -6.45 29.40
C THR A 260 -5.56 -6.87 30.87
N LYS A 261 -4.44 -7.44 31.32
CA LYS A 261 -4.16 -7.84 32.71
C LYS A 261 -2.65 -7.73 32.95
N HIS A 262 -2.24 -6.96 33.95
CA HIS A 262 -0.86 -6.86 34.40
C HIS A 262 -0.54 -7.88 35.51
N HIS A 263 0.65 -7.83 36.08
CA HIS A 263 1.12 -8.79 37.08
C HIS A 263 0.31 -8.80 38.39
N ASP A 264 -0.45 -7.73 38.68
CA ASP A 264 -1.32 -7.62 39.85
C ASP A 264 -2.63 -8.43 39.72
N GLY A 265 -2.87 -9.00 38.54
CA GLY A 265 -4.02 -9.85 38.22
C GLY A 265 -5.31 -9.09 37.95
N TRP A 266 -5.30 -7.75 37.96
CA TRP A 266 -6.51 -6.97 37.74
C TRP A 266 -6.79 -6.82 36.25
N ALA A 267 -7.86 -7.45 35.77
CA ALA A 267 -8.20 -7.42 34.35
C ALA A 267 -9.10 -6.24 33.98
N LEU A 268 -8.92 -5.71 32.76
CA LEU A 268 -9.72 -4.63 32.17
C LEU A 268 -10.80 -5.11 31.18
N PHE A 269 -11.02 -6.42 31.14
CA PHE A 269 -11.88 -7.11 30.17
C PHE A 269 -12.73 -8.18 30.84
N ASP A 270 -13.70 -8.71 30.10
CA ASP A 270 -14.65 -9.72 30.55
C ASP A 270 -14.19 -11.15 30.24
N PHE A 271 -14.52 -12.08 31.12
CA PHE A 271 -14.33 -13.52 30.99
C PHE A 271 -15.28 -14.24 31.96
N PRO A 272 -15.55 -15.55 31.79
CA PRO A 272 -16.54 -16.24 32.62
C PRO A 272 -16.26 -16.12 34.13
N GLU A 273 -17.29 -15.80 34.92
CA GLU A 273 -17.19 -15.65 36.38
C GLU A 273 -16.63 -16.88 37.12
N SER A 274 -16.69 -18.07 36.50
CA SER A 274 -16.10 -19.31 37.04
C SER A 274 -14.57 -19.32 36.97
N VAL A 275 -13.97 -18.48 36.14
CA VAL A 275 -12.52 -18.34 35.95
C VAL A 275 -11.94 -17.42 37.04
N SER A 276 -12.50 -16.21 37.17
CA SER A 276 -12.17 -15.24 38.22
C SER A 276 -13.23 -14.13 38.20
N LYS A 277 -13.29 -13.32 39.26
CA LYS A 277 -14.06 -12.07 39.30
C LYS A 277 -13.17 -10.84 39.41
N ARG A 278 -11.85 -11.00 39.34
CA ARG A 278 -10.87 -9.92 39.50
C ARG A 278 -10.75 -9.08 38.22
N SER A 279 -11.80 -8.33 37.91
CA SER A 279 -11.86 -7.47 36.72
C SER A 279 -12.63 -6.17 36.96
N THR A 280 -12.42 -5.18 36.09
CA THR A 280 -13.20 -3.93 36.07
C THR A 280 -14.67 -4.13 35.71
N VAL A 281 -15.04 -5.27 35.14
CA VAL A 281 -16.43 -5.64 34.85
C VAL A 281 -17.17 -5.98 36.15
N HIS A 282 -16.49 -6.69 37.07
CA HIS A 282 -17.08 -7.11 38.34
C HIS A 282 -16.80 -6.17 39.51
N TYR A 283 -15.81 -5.29 39.44
CA TYR A 283 -15.45 -4.37 40.53
C TYR A 283 -15.06 -2.99 40.00
N GLY A 284 -15.07 -1.98 40.88
CA GLY A 284 -14.75 -0.61 40.49
C GLY A 284 -15.75 -0.06 39.46
N PRO A 285 -15.32 0.39 38.26
CA PRO A 285 -16.19 1.06 37.28
C PRO A 285 -17.31 0.21 36.66
N LYS A 286 -17.27 -1.12 36.79
CA LYS A 286 -18.22 -2.07 36.17
C LYS A 286 -18.29 -1.93 34.64
N ARG A 287 -17.13 -1.85 34.00
CA ARG A 287 -16.97 -1.63 32.55
C ARG A 287 -15.93 -2.57 31.96
N ASP A 288 -16.16 -2.95 30.71
CA ASP A 288 -15.22 -3.67 29.86
C ASP A 288 -14.47 -2.67 28.98
N PHE A 289 -13.38 -2.13 29.51
CA PHE A 289 -12.63 -1.08 28.83
C PHE A 289 -11.91 -1.60 27.59
N LEU A 290 -11.48 -2.86 27.60
CA LEU A 290 -10.84 -3.47 26.45
C LEU A 290 -11.83 -3.55 25.28
N LYS A 291 -13.06 -4.03 25.53
CA LYS A 291 -14.08 -4.12 24.48
C LYS A 291 -14.43 -2.76 23.91
N GLU A 292 -14.65 -1.77 24.78
CA GLU A 292 -14.94 -0.40 24.34
C GLU A 292 -13.83 0.16 23.43
N LEU A 293 -12.56 -0.04 23.80
CA LEU A 293 -11.41 0.43 23.03
C LEU A 293 -11.27 -0.30 21.69
N LEU A 294 -11.35 -1.63 21.68
CA LEU A 294 -11.19 -2.43 20.47
C LEU A 294 -12.37 -2.31 19.50
N ASP A 295 -13.60 -2.15 20.00
CA ASP A 295 -14.79 -1.90 19.18
C ASP A 295 -14.67 -0.54 18.48
N VAL A 296 -14.19 0.51 19.18
CA VAL A 296 -13.90 1.82 18.55
C VAL A 296 -12.78 1.71 17.53
N ALA A 297 -11.68 1.02 17.85
CA ALA A 297 -10.60 0.80 16.90
C ALA A 297 -11.11 0.10 15.62
N LYS A 298 -11.92 -0.96 15.77
CA LYS A 298 -12.51 -1.70 14.64
C LYS A 298 -13.49 -0.85 13.82
N ALA A 299 -14.32 -0.05 14.47
CA ALA A 299 -15.39 0.71 13.80
C ALA A 299 -14.91 2.03 13.17
N LYS A 300 -13.96 2.73 13.79
CA LYS A 300 -13.54 4.09 13.40
C LYS A 300 -12.13 4.17 12.85
N HIS A 301 -11.26 3.22 13.22
CA HIS A 301 -9.86 3.19 12.82
C HIS A 301 -9.46 1.82 12.25
N PRO A 302 -10.16 1.29 11.23
CA PRO A 302 -10.02 -0.10 10.79
C PRO A 302 -8.61 -0.48 10.31
N ASN A 303 -7.80 0.52 9.93
CA ASN A 303 -6.41 0.35 9.50
C ASN A 303 -5.42 0.17 10.67
N ILE A 304 -5.83 0.48 11.91
CA ILE A 304 -5.01 0.25 13.11
C ILE A 304 -5.22 -1.21 13.55
N ARG A 305 -4.13 -1.97 13.58
CA ARG A 305 -4.14 -3.37 14.05
C ARG A 305 -4.33 -3.43 15.56
N ARG A 306 -5.06 -4.44 16.01
CA ARG A 306 -5.52 -4.57 17.40
C ARG A 306 -4.74 -5.68 18.11
N GLY A 307 -3.85 -5.30 19.02
CA GLY A 307 -3.14 -6.23 19.89
C GLY A 307 -3.69 -6.25 21.31
N THR A 308 -3.20 -7.18 22.11
CA THR A 308 -3.53 -7.32 23.53
C THR A 308 -2.29 -7.76 24.30
N TYR A 309 -1.97 -7.03 25.37
CA TYR A 309 -0.95 -7.49 26.31
C TYR A 309 -1.53 -8.38 27.39
N PHE A 310 -0.80 -9.42 27.78
CA PHE A 310 -1.18 -10.32 28.87
C PHE A 310 0.00 -10.71 29.75
N SER A 311 -0.08 -10.42 31.05
CA SER A 311 0.87 -10.93 32.03
C SER A 311 0.64 -12.41 32.29
N MET A 312 1.64 -13.24 31.96
CA MET A 312 1.61 -14.68 32.21
C MET A 312 1.54 -15.00 33.72
N PRO A 313 2.37 -14.40 34.60
CA PRO A 313 2.25 -14.58 36.04
C PRO A 313 1.18 -13.68 36.67
N GLU A 314 0.73 -14.07 37.85
CA GLU A 314 -0.12 -13.27 38.73
C GLU A 314 0.45 -13.30 40.15
N TRP A 315 1.05 -12.20 40.60
CA TRP A 315 1.97 -12.19 41.75
C TRP A 315 1.37 -12.76 43.04
N PHE A 316 0.09 -12.43 43.28
CA PHE A 316 -0.57 -12.74 44.53
C PHE A 316 -1.74 -13.72 44.42
N ASN A 317 -1.94 -14.36 43.26
CA ASN A 317 -3.03 -15.30 43.09
C ASN A 317 -2.79 -16.58 43.92
N PRO A 318 -3.73 -16.99 44.80
CA PRO A 318 -3.59 -18.20 45.62
C PRO A 318 -3.41 -19.50 44.82
N ALA A 319 -4.02 -19.62 43.63
CA ALA A 319 -3.88 -20.79 42.76
C ALA A 319 -2.51 -20.83 42.05
N TYR A 320 -1.83 -19.69 41.89
CA TYR A 320 -0.50 -19.62 41.28
C TYR A 320 0.60 -20.16 42.21
N VAL A 321 0.35 -20.23 43.52
CA VAL A 321 1.32 -20.64 44.54
C VAL A 321 1.99 -21.97 44.19
N LYS A 322 1.26 -22.93 43.62
CA LYS A 322 1.79 -24.24 43.20
C LYS A 322 3.02 -24.13 42.28
N TYR A 323 3.09 -23.09 41.45
CA TYR A 323 4.19 -22.89 40.51
C TYR A 323 5.27 -21.94 41.03
N GLY A 324 4.93 -21.11 42.02
CA GLY A 324 5.85 -20.16 42.65
C GLY A 324 7.03 -20.77 43.41
N TRP A 325 6.94 -22.06 43.75
CA TRP A 325 7.93 -22.80 44.55
C TRP A 325 8.64 -23.93 43.76
N ASP A 326 8.40 -24.05 42.45
CA ASP A 326 9.05 -25.07 41.62
C ASP A 326 10.56 -24.78 41.44
N GLN A 327 11.36 -25.85 41.47
CA GLN A 327 12.81 -25.79 41.39
C GLN A 327 13.35 -25.37 40.02
N HIS A 328 12.57 -25.48 38.94
CA HIS A 328 12.94 -25.04 37.58
C HIS A 328 12.86 -23.53 37.39
N TYR A 329 12.04 -22.83 38.16
CA TYR A 329 11.85 -21.37 38.08
C TYR A 329 12.57 -20.64 39.23
N LYS A 330 13.61 -21.25 39.81
CA LYS A 330 14.35 -20.70 40.95
C LYS A 330 15.12 -19.44 40.57
N GLY A 331 14.53 -18.33 40.96
CA GLY A 331 15.16 -17.02 40.93
C GLY A 331 14.07 -15.97 40.94
N ASN A 332 13.53 -15.68 42.14
CA ASN A 332 12.77 -14.48 42.47
C ASN A 332 11.30 -14.38 41.96
N TYR A 333 10.35 -14.34 42.92
CA TYR A 333 9.18 -13.43 42.91
C TYR A 333 7.78 -13.85 42.39
N TYR A 334 7.42 -15.10 42.13
CA TYR A 334 6.08 -15.38 41.57
C TYR A 334 5.21 -16.24 42.49
N GLY A 335 4.03 -15.75 42.92
CA GLY A 335 2.97 -16.56 43.52
C GLY A 335 3.03 -16.79 45.03
N ARG A 336 2.48 -15.86 45.81
CA ARG A 336 2.12 -16.09 47.22
C ARG A 336 0.74 -15.51 47.52
N PRO A 337 -0.05 -16.09 48.43
CA PRO A 337 -1.28 -15.43 48.85
C PRO A 337 -0.93 -14.05 49.42
N PRO A 338 -1.79 -13.04 49.21
CA PRO A 338 -1.47 -11.70 49.61
C PRO A 338 -1.48 -11.59 51.14
N THR A 339 -0.51 -10.85 51.68
CA THR A 339 -0.38 -10.54 53.11
C THR A 339 -0.13 -9.06 53.27
N ASN A 340 -0.75 -8.45 54.27
CA ASN A 340 -0.46 -7.06 54.62
C ASN A 340 1.00 -6.96 55.06
N PRO A 341 1.84 -6.14 54.41
CA PRO A 341 3.29 -6.17 54.60
C PRO A 341 3.75 -5.51 55.91
N TYR A 342 2.87 -4.79 56.60
CA TYR A 342 3.16 -4.10 57.86
C TYR A 342 2.76 -4.94 59.09
N THR A 343 1.64 -5.66 58.99
CA THR A 343 1.05 -6.45 60.09
C THR A 343 1.27 -7.95 59.93
N ASN A 344 1.74 -8.40 58.75
CA ASN A 344 1.91 -9.80 58.37
C ASN A 344 0.62 -10.65 58.45
N LYS A 345 -0.55 -10.00 58.40
CA LYS A 345 -1.85 -10.69 58.35
C LYS A 345 -2.21 -11.07 56.92
N SER A 346 -2.83 -12.24 56.74
CA SER A 346 -3.42 -12.62 55.45
C SER A 346 -4.51 -11.63 55.06
N ILE A 347 -4.54 -11.27 53.78
CA ILE A 347 -5.61 -10.46 53.21
C ILE A 347 -6.38 -11.27 52.18
N GLU A 348 -7.66 -10.95 52.00
CA GLU A 348 -8.48 -11.54 50.95
C GLU A 348 -7.96 -11.08 49.59
N TYR A 349 -7.87 -12.01 48.62
CA TYR A 349 -7.55 -11.66 47.24
C TYR A 349 -8.86 -11.31 46.51
N THR A 350 -9.09 -10.02 46.27
CA THR A 350 -10.39 -9.55 45.78
C THR A 350 -10.74 -10.17 44.44
N GLY A 351 -11.94 -10.73 44.35
CA GLY A 351 -12.44 -11.39 43.14
C GLY A 351 -11.86 -12.78 42.87
N TYR A 352 -11.13 -13.37 43.83
CA TYR A 352 -10.67 -14.75 43.69
C TYR A 352 -11.84 -15.74 43.64
N VAL A 353 -11.71 -16.72 42.74
CA VAL A 353 -12.57 -17.89 42.65
C VAL A 353 -11.71 -19.10 42.92
N GLU A 354 -12.16 -19.99 43.79
CA GLU A 354 -11.42 -21.22 44.11
C GLU A 354 -11.42 -22.15 42.89
N VAL A 355 -10.22 -22.51 42.43
CA VAL A 355 -9.96 -23.34 41.25
C VAL A 355 -8.87 -24.37 41.55
N ASP A 356 -8.75 -25.40 40.73
CA ASP A 356 -7.81 -26.50 40.94
C ASP A 356 -6.39 -26.17 40.43
N ASP A 357 -6.29 -25.48 39.28
CA ASP A 357 -5.02 -25.24 38.59
C ASP A 357 -5.03 -23.88 37.87
N PHE A 358 -4.20 -22.93 38.32
CA PHE A 358 -4.18 -21.57 37.75
C PHE A 358 -4.01 -21.55 36.22
N LEU A 359 -3.19 -22.44 35.66
CA LEU A 359 -2.94 -22.45 34.22
C LEU A 359 -4.19 -22.87 33.43
N ASN A 360 -4.86 -23.96 33.85
CA ASN A 360 -6.04 -24.47 33.15
C ASN A 360 -7.30 -23.66 33.41
N ASP A 361 -7.48 -23.21 34.65
CA ASP A 361 -8.76 -22.69 35.11
C ASP A 361 -8.79 -21.16 35.12
N ILE A 362 -7.63 -20.49 35.02
CA ILE A 362 -7.51 -19.01 35.01
C ILE A 362 -6.78 -18.51 33.76
N GLN A 363 -5.50 -18.85 33.59
CA GLN A 363 -4.64 -18.27 32.56
C GLN A 363 -5.14 -18.59 31.14
N SER A 364 -5.33 -19.88 30.82
CA SER A 364 -5.75 -20.32 29.49
C SER A 364 -7.13 -19.77 29.10
N PRO A 365 -8.19 -19.86 29.94
CA PRO A 365 -9.50 -19.32 29.59
C PRO A 365 -9.51 -17.79 29.37
N GLN A 366 -8.69 -17.05 30.13
CA GLN A 366 -8.53 -15.61 29.93
C GLN A 366 -7.88 -15.29 28.58
N ILE A 367 -6.82 -16.01 28.21
CA ILE A 367 -6.16 -15.85 26.91
C ILE A 367 -7.09 -16.26 25.76
N GLU A 368 -7.84 -17.36 25.90
CA GLU A 368 -8.82 -17.80 24.91
C GLU A 368 -9.94 -16.77 24.68
N ALA A 369 -10.40 -16.08 25.73
CA ALA A 369 -11.33 -14.96 25.57
C ALA A 369 -10.74 -13.87 24.67
N LEU A 370 -9.46 -13.51 24.85
CA LEU A 370 -8.78 -12.53 23.98
C LEU A 370 -8.71 -12.98 22.51
N PHE A 371 -8.57 -14.28 22.27
CA PHE A 371 -8.54 -14.86 20.93
C PHE A 371 -9.91 -14.83 20.24
N TYR A 372 -10.94 -15.33 20.92
CA TYR A 372 -12.19 -15.66 20.26
C TYR A 372 -13.28 -14.60 20.45
N GLU A 373 -13.26 -13.85 21.55
CA GLU A 373 -14.24 -12.80 21.83
C GLU A 373 -13.72 -11.40 21.46
N TYR A 374 -12.43 -11.14 21.69
CA TYR A 374 -11.78 -9.85 21.38
C TYR A 374 -11.01 -9.86 20.05
N GLU A 375 -10.90 -11.02 19.40
CA GLU A 375 -10.31 -11.16 18.07
C GLU A 375 -8.90 -10.56 17.95
N THR A 376 -8.04 -10.72 18.97
CA THR A 376 -6.70 -10.12 18.97
C THR A 376 -5.87 -10.52 17.73
N GLU A 377 -5.13 -9.55 17.17
CA GLU A 377 -4.22 -9.74 16.04
C GLU A 377 -2.75 -9.85 16.48
N ILE A 378 -2.43 -9.34 17.68
CA ILE A 378 -1.09 -9.38 18.29
C ILE A 378 -1.24 -9.81 19.74
N LEU A 379 -0.75 -10.99 20.11
CA LEU A 379 -0.65 -11.40 21.51
C LEU A 379 0.73 -11.01 22.07
N TRP A 380 0.74 -10.05 22.98
CA TRP A 380 1.96 -9.57 23.64
C TRP A 380 2.02 -10.13 25.08
N CYS A 381 2.71 -11.24 25.28
CA CYS A 381 2.85 -11.81 26.62
C CYS A 381 4.01 -11.17 27.40
N ASP A 382 4.05 -11.34 28.71
CA ASP A 382 5.15 -10.79 29.51
C ASP A 382 5.59 -11.68 30.67
N ILE A 383 6.85 -11.48 31.08
CA ILE A 383 7.62 -12.22 32.09
C ILE A 383 7.87 -13.70 31.75
N GLY A 384 7.01 -14.31 30.93
CA GLY A 384 6.96 -15.74 30.74
C GLY A 384 6.59 -16.46 32.04
N GLY A 385 7.35 -17.48 32.41
CA GLY A 385 7.04 -18.33 33.56
C GLY A 385 6.09 -19.49 33.23
N PRO A 386 5.54 -20.16 34.25
CA PRO A 386 4.55 -21.23 34.11
C PRO A 386 3.43 -20.85 33.13
N ASN A 387 3.29 -21.65 32.08
CA ASN A 387 2.32 -21.41 31.03
C ASN A 387 1.87 -22.71 30.36
N LYS A 388 0.75 -22.61 29.64
CA LYS A 388 0.27 -23.61 28.67
C LYS A 388 0.12 -22.99 27.28
N ALA A 389 1.04 -22.11 26.91
CA ALA A 389 0.92 -21.34 25.69
C ALA A 389 0.83 -22.23 24.44
N VAL A 390 1.56 -23.35 24.39
CA VAL A 390 1.48 -24.29 23.24
C VAL A 390 0.06 -24.86 23.05
N ASP A 391 -0.67 -25.09 24.15
CA ASP A 391 -2.01 -25.68 24.12
C ASP A 391 -3.06 -24.69 23.59
N VAL A 392 -2.87 -23.38 23.83
CA VAL A 392 -3.83 -22.35 23.43
C VAL A 392 -3.44 -21.63 22.12
N LEU A 393 -2.14 -21.49 21.83
CA LEU A 393 -1.66 -20.83 20.62
C LEU A 393 -1.95 -21.65 19.36
N ALA A 394 -1.72 -22.97 19.37
CA ALA A 394 -1.93 -23.79 18.18
C ALA A 394 -3.40 -23.75 17.69
N PRO A 395 -4.43 -23.93 18.54
CA PRO A 395 -5.82 -23.73 18.13
C PRO A 395 -6.13 -22.32 17.62
N TRP A 396 -5.55 -21.28 18.25
CA TRP A 396 -5.76 -19.89 17.82
C TRP A 396 -5.16 -19.61 16.45
N LEU A 397 -3.93 -20.05 16.18
CA LEU A 397 -3.29 -19.89 14.88
C LEU A 397 -4.08 -20.60 13.78
N ASN A 398 -4.54 -21.83 14.04
CA ASN A 398 -5.40 -22.57 13.11
C ASN A 398 -6.73 -21.85 12.87
N TRP A 399 -7.39 -21.40 13.93
CA TRP A 399 -8.65 -20.66 13.84
C TRP A 399 -8.48 -19.35 13.05
N ALA A 400 -7.41 -18.59 13.32
CA ALA A 400 -7.12 -17.34 12.63
C ALA A 400 -6.90 -17.60 11.14
N ARG A 401 -6.06 -18.59 10.80
CA ARG A 401 -5.84 -19.05 9.43
C ARG A 401 -7.16 -19.42 8.76
N ASP A 402 -8.01 -20.24 9.38
CA ASP A 402 -9.29 -20.69 8.80
C ASP A 402 -10.28 -19.54 8.57
N LYS A 403 -10.09 -18.41 9.26
CA LYS A 403 -10.82 -17.15 9.04
C LYS A 403 -10.17 -16.23 8.00
N GLY A 404 -9.09 -16.68 7.35
CA GLY A 404 -8.31 -15.87 6.42
C GLY A 404 -7.51 -14.74 7.10
N ARG A 405 -7.19 -14.89 8.39
CA ARG A 405 -6.49 -13.89 9.20
C ARG A 405 -5.07 -14.34 9.52
N GLN A 406 -4.12 -13.42 9.39
CA GLN A 406 -2.76 -13.62 9.89
C GLN A 406 -2.59 -12.85 11.21
N VAL A 407 -2.09 -13.53 12.24
CA VAL A 407 -1.88 -13.00 13.59
C VAL A 407 -0.42 -13.22 14.01
N THR A 408 0.02 -12.64 15.13
CA THR A 408 1.39 -12.81 15.61
C THR A 408 1.50 -12.75 17.13
N PHE A 409 2.57 -13.29 17.69
CA PHE A 409 2.85 -13.26 19.12
C PHE A 409 4.35 -13.08 19.42
N ASN A 410 4.66 -12.48 20.57
CA ASN A 410 6.03 -12.17 20.96
C ASN A 410 6.78 -13.36 21.60
N ASP A 411 8.09 -13.17 21.82
CA ASP A 411 9.01 -14.14 22.43
C ASP A 411 8.87 -14.32 23.96
N ARG A 412 7.83 -13.75 24.57
CA ARG A 412 7.60 -13.80 26.03
C ARG A 412 6.41 -14.69 26.41
N CYS A 413 5.74 -15.32 25.45
CA CYS A 413 4.59 -16.20 25.72
C CYS A 413 4.97 -17.61 26.24
N GLY A 414 6.24 -18.01 26.10
CA GLY A 414 6.73 -19.35 26.46
C GLY A 414 7.51 -19.98 25.31
N PRO A 415 6.90 -20.18 24.12
CA PRO A 415 7.62 -20.53 22.89
C PRO A 415 8.53 -19.39 22.42
N SER A 416 9.33 -19.63 21.38
CA SER A 416 10.29 -18.65 20.85
C SER A 416 9.70 -17.34 20.34
N GLY A 417 8.39 -17.31 20.04
CA GLY A 417 7.71 -16.14 19.46
C GLY A 417 8.05 -15.92 17.99
N ASP A 418 7.28 -15.04 17.34
CA ASP A 418 7.55 -14.62 15.96
C ASP A 418 8.57 -13.46 15.90
N TYR A 419 8.71 -12.70 16.99
CA TYR A 419 9.61 -11.56 17.08
C TYR A 419 10.12 -11.35 18.51
N SER A 420 11.33 -10.81 18.62
CA SER A 420 11.94 -10.50 19.93
C SER A 420 11.56 -9.12 20.48
N THR A 421 11.61 -8.94 21.80
CA THR A 421 11.10 -7.72 22.46
C THR A 421 12.11 -6.99 23.36
N PRO A 422 13.16 -6.34 22.79
CA PRO A 422 14.13 -5.58 23.57
C PRO A 422 13.47 -4.36 24.25
N GLU A 423 13.54 -4.32 25.58
CA GLU A 423 12.90 -3.29 26.41
C GLU A 423 13.96 -2.28 26.92
N TYR A 424 13.73 -0.97 26.71
CA TYR A 424 14.67 0.13 27.03
C TYR A 424 16.13 -0.04 26.54
N ALA A 425 16.40 -1.03 25.69
CA ALA A 425 17.74 -1.37 25.22
C ALA A 425 18.18 -0.47 24.05
N GLY A 426 19.48 -0.39 23.83
CA GLY A 426 20.03 0.22 22.61
C GLY A 426 19.59 -0.51 21.35
N ILE A 427 19.35 0.24 20.28
CA ILE A 427 18.90 -0.30 19.00
C ILE A 427 20.11 -0.66 18.14
N SER A 428 20.14 -1.91 17.66
CA SER A 428 21.13 -2.41 16.72
C SER A 428 20.48 -3.36 15.73
N PHE A 429 21.11 -3.52 14.55
CA PHE A 429 20.58 -4.37 13.49
C PHE A 429 20.41 -5.82 13.94
N LYS A 430 19.26 -6.40 13.62
CA LYS A 430 19.00 -7.83 13.71
C LYS A 430 18.35 -8.33 12.42
N ALA A 431 18.84 -9.45 11.89
CA ALA A 431 18.23 -10.09 10.73
C ALA A 431 16.83 -10.65 11.06
N SER A 432 16.64 -11.16 12.28
CA SER A 432 15.33 -11.56 12.79
C SER A 432 14.51 -10.34 13.20
N LYS A 433 13.18 -10.42 13.04
CA LYS A 433 12.26 -9.37 13.44
C LYS A 433 12.34 -9.09 14.95
N PHE A 434 12.23 -7.83 15.33
CA PHE A 434 12.06 -7.44 16.73
C PHE A 434 11.12 -6.23 16.84
N GLU A 435 10.61 -6.02 18.04
CA GLU A 435 9.82 -4.86 18.42
C GLU A 435 10.40 -4.30 19.71
N SER A 436 11.09 -3.16 19.63
CA SER A 436 11.55 -2.50 20.86
C SER A 436 10.38 -1.83 21.55
N ASN A 437 10.42 -1.82 22.87
CA ASN A 437 9.37 -1.21 23.68
C ASN A 437 9.97 -0.38 24.82
N ARG A 438 9.26 0.70 25.17
CA ARG A 438 9.61 1.64 26.26
C ARG A 438 8.45 2.59 26.54
N GLY A 439 8.44 3.20 27.72
CA GLY A 439 7.59 4.33 28.06
C GLY A 439 7.98 5.64 27.37
N LEU A 440 6.95 6.47 27.08
CA LEU A 440 7.07 7.93 26.99
C LEU A 440 7.67 8.49 28.27
N ASP A 441 7.23 7.95 29.41
CA ASP A 441 7.93 8.09 30.67
C ASP A 441 9.22 7.23 30.58
N PRO A 442 10.40 7.84 30.64
CA PRO A 442 11.66 7.09 30.53
C PRO A 442 11.91 6.17 31.74
N PHE A 443 11.08 6.23 32.80
CA PHE A 443 11.29 5.51 34.06
C PHE A 443 10.20 4.50 34.38
N SER A 444 9.09 4.47 33.64
CA SER A 444 7.94 3.61 33.93
C SER A 444 7.08 3.35 32.69
N PHE A 445 6.23 2.32 32.72
CA PHE A 445 5.13 2.20 31.76
C PHE A 445 3.82 2.78 32.31
N GLY A 446 3.44 2.44 33.55
CA GLY A 446 2.29 3.03 34.22
C GLY A 446 2.48 4.53 34.51
N TYR A 447 1.39 5.26 34.70
CA TYR A 447 1.47 6.66 35.09
C TYR A 447 2.24 6.83 36.40
N ASN A 448 3.31 7.63 36.37
CA ASN A 448 4.11 7.99 37.54
C ASN A 448 3.98 9.49 37.82
N PHE A 449 3.39 9.88 38.95
CA PHE A 449 3.21 11.30 39.31
C PHE A 449 4.54 11.99 39.60
N MET A 450 5.60 11.23 39.87
CA MET A 450 6.91 11.81 40.11
C MET A 450 7.46 12.45 38.83
N THR A 451 7.29 11.80 37.67
CA THR A 451 7.83 12.26 36.38
C THR A 451 7.31 13.64 36.02
N THR A 452 8.22 14.60 35.86
CA THR A 452 7.86 15.98 35.49
C THR A 452 7.68 16.10 33.98
N ASP A 453 6.93 17.11 33.54
CA ASP A 453 6.58 17.28 32.13
C ASP A 453 7.83 17.32 31.21
N ASP A 454 8.92 17.93 31.66
CA ASP A 454 10.18 18.06 30.90
C ASP A 454 11.01 16.77 30.81
N GLU A 455 10.66 15.72 31.57
CA GLU A 455 11.37 14.44 31.57
C GLU A 455 10.77 13.42 30.58
N TYR A 456 9.53 13.63 30.10
CA TYR A 456 8.95 12.76 29.08
C TYR A 456 9.71 12.87 27.76
N LEU A 457 9.82 11.75 27.04
CA LEU A 457 10.38 11.74 25.68
C LEU A 457 9.73 12.81 24.81
N SER A 458 10.55 13.68 24.23
CA SER A 458 10.13 14.69 23.27
C SER A 458 9.70 14.09 21.93
N GLY A 459 8.98 14.85 21.10
CA GLY A 459 8.63 14.44 19.74
C GLY A 459 9.86 14.05 18.90
N GLU A 460 10.97 14.79 19.07
CA GLU A 460 12.25 14.50 18.43
C GLU A 460 12.81 13.12 18.80
N GLU A 461 12.80 12.78 20.08
CA GLU A 461 13.33 11.50 20.56
C GLU A 461 12.47 10.32 20.13
N ILE A 462 11.14 10.50 20.08
CA ILE A 462 10.21 9.50 19.55
C ILE A 462 10.51 9.22 18.07
N VAL A 463 10.62 10.28 17.26
CA VAL A 463 10.92 10.18 15.83
C VAL A 463 12.28 9.50 15.58
N LYS A 464 13.32 9.93 16.30
CA LYS A 464 14.65 9.31 16.21
C LYS A 464 14.62 7.83 16.58
N THR A 465 13.96 7.48 17.67
CA THR A 465 13.84 6.09 18.12
C THR A 465 13.08 5.24 17.10
N LEU A 466 12.02 5.79 16.48
CA LEU A 466 11.27 5.10 15.44
C LEU A 466 12.14 4.83 14.20
N VAL A 467 12.82 5.85 13.66
CA VAL A 467 13.65 5.68 12.47
C VAL A 467 14.80 4.69 12.73
N ASP A 468 15.44 4.77 13.90
CA ASP A 468 16.47 3.81 14.29
C ASP A 468 15.94 2.37 14.34
N ASN A 469 14.73 2.16 14.87
CA ASN A 469 14.08 0.84 14.84
C ASN A 469 13.84 0.38 13.39
N VAL A 470 13.22 1.21 12.57
CA VAL A 470 12.81 0.88 11.19
C VAL A 470 13.99 0.41 10.36
N VAL A 471 15.09 1.15 10.35
CA VAL A 471 16.26 0.81 9.53
C VAL A 471 17.06 -0.37 10.06
N ASN A 472 16.88 -0.73 11.34
CA ASN A 472 17.52 -1.89 11.96
C ASN A 472 16.64 -3.15 11.94
N ASN A 473 15.54 -3.15 11.16
CA ASN A 473 14.55 -4.23 11.03
C ASN A 473 13.55 -4.35 12.20
N GLY A 474 13.48 -3.35 13.08
CA GLY A 474 12.60 -3.30 14.23
C GLY A 474 11.25 -2.62 13.97
N ASN A 475 10.29 -2.90 14.85
CA ASN A 475 9.15 -2.02 15.14
C ASN A 475 9.41 -1.27 16.47
N LEU A 476 8.74 -0.15 16.68
CA LEU A 476 8.68 0.55 17.98
C LEU A 476 7.26 0.43 18.55
N LEU A 477 7.14 -0.12 19.75
CA LEU A 477 5.94 -0.10 20.57
C LEU A 477 6.13 0.88 21.74
N LEU A 478 5.66 2.10 21.55
CA LEU A 478 5.84 3.19 22.51
C LEU A 478 4.68 3.24 23.50
N ASN A 479 4.98 3.22 24.79
CA ASN A 479 3.96 3.19 25.82
C ASN A 479 3.51 4.58 26.28
N MET A 480 2.20 4.76 26.42
CA MET A 480 1.58 5.83 27.21
C MET A 480 1.00 5.30 28.52
N GLY A 481 1.05 6.13 29.57
CA GLY A 481 0.59 5.80 30.93
C GLY A 481 -0.56 6.71 31.36
N PRO A 482 -1.84 6.28 31.21
CA PRO A 482 -3.01 7.06 31.61
C PRO A 482 -3.21 7.14 33.14
N LYS A 483 -3.89 8.21 33.58
CA LYS A 483 -4.31 8.48 34.96
C LYS A 483 -5.48 7.59 35.39
N PRO A 484 -5.75 7.41 36.69
CA PRO A 484 -6.80 6.49 37.16
C PRO A 484 -8.22 6.94 36.81
N ASP A 485 -8.42 8.20 36.44
CA ASP A 485 -9.70 8.70 35.93
C ASP A 485 -9.89 8.47 34.43
N GLY A 486 -8.89 7.91 33.72
CA GLY A 486 -8.92 7.66 32.27
C GLY A 486 -8.32 8.78 31.42
N THR A 487 -7.88 9.89 32.02
CA THR A 487 -7.21 10.96 31.26
C THR A 487 -5.75 10.63 30.98
N ILE A 488 -5.26 11.00 29.80
CA ILE A 488 -3.85 10.87 29.44
C ILE A 488 -3.12 12.15 29.87
N PRO A 489 -1.95 12.10 30.55
CA PRO A 489 -1.20 13.30 30.91
C PRO A 489 -0.97 14.23 29.72
N LYS A 490 -1.20 15.53 29.89
CA LYS A 490 -1.21 16.49 28.77
C LYS A 490 0.10 16.50 28.00
N GLN A 491 1.23 16.41 28.69
CA GLN A 491 2.53 16.40 28.06
C GLN A 491 2.76 15.16 27.18
N GLN A 492 2.30 13.98 27.62
CA GLN A 492 2.33 12.77 26.78
C GLN A 492 1.52 12.97 25.49
N GLN A 493 0.32 13.58 25.57
CA GLN A 493 -0.46 13.90 24.38
C GLN A 493 0.28 14.86 23.46
N LEU A 494 0.86 15.94 23.99
CA LEU A 494 1.58 16.93 23.19
C LEU A 494 2.78 16.31 22.46
N ASN A 495 3.59 15.49 23.14
CA ASN A 495 4.77 14.87 22.55
C ASN A 495 4.37 13.82 21.49
N LEU A 496 3.29 13.05 21.71
CA LEU A 496 2.75 12.12 20.73
C LEU A 496 2.23 12.84 19.48
N LEU A 497 1.51 13.95 19.65
CA LEU A 497 0.98 14.73 18.53
C LEU A 497 2.11 15.41 17.73
N ASP A 498 3.13 15.92 18.42
CA ASP A 498 4.31 16.54 17.80
C ASP A 498 5.13 15.52 16.99
N ALA A 499 5.35 14.31 17.52
CA ALA A 499 5.93 13.21 16.76
C ALA A 499 5.02 12.78 15.60
N GLY A 500 3.71 12.68 15.84
CA GLY A 500 2.71 12.26 14.87
C GLY A 500 2.61 13.16 13.64
N GLU A 501 2.81 14.47 13.82
CA GLU A 501 2.94 15.43 12.70
C GLU A 501 4.09 15.03 11.77
N TRP A 502 5.27 14.74 12.34
CA TRP A 502 6.42 14.30 11.54
C TRP A 502 6.17 12.91 10.92
N ILE A 503 5.69 11.95 11.70
CA ILE A 503 5.47 10.56 11.26
C ILE A 503 4.49 10.50 10.08
N LYS A 504 3.40 11.27 10.14
CA LYS A 504 2.40 11.32 9.05
C LYS A 504 2.99 11.92 7.77
N ASN A 505 3.75 13.01 7.86
CA ASN A 505 4.35 13.67 6.70
C ASN A 505 5.50 12.85 6.07
N HIS A 506 6.15 11.99 6.85
CA HIS A 506 7.29 11.17 6.39
C HIS A 506 6.94 9.69 6.22
N GLY A 507 5.66 9.33 6.35
CA GLY A 507 5.20 7.94 6.44
C GLY A 507 5.62 7.08 5.26
N GLU A 508 5.78 7.67 4.06
CA GLU A 508 6.25 6.94 2.88
C GLU A 508 7.66 6.34 3.06
N GLY A 509 8.56 7.04 3.77
CA GLY A 509 9.91 6.57 4.08
C GLY A 509 9.98 5.64 5.30
N ILE A 510 8.86 5.38 5.97
CA ILE A 510 8.80 4.59 7.21
C ILE A 510 7.98 3.32 7.01
N PHE A 511 6.70 3.47 6.72
CA PHE A 511 5.75 2.36 6.60
C PHE A 511 5.94 1.62 5.29
N GLY A 512 5.85 0.29 5.34
CA GLY A 512 6.08 -0.58 4.18
C GLY A 512 7.54 -0.70 3.75
N THR A 513 8.49 -0.05 4.44
CA THR A 513 9.91 -0.15 4.10
C THR A 513 10.54 -1.44 4.64
N ARG A 514 11.72 -1.77 4.12
CA ARG A 514 12.64 -2.76 4.67
C ARG A 514 13.99 -2.10 4.95
N TYR A 515 14.77 -2.71 5.83
CA TYR A 515 16.16 -2.29 6.04
C TYR A 515 16.96 -2.47 4.75
N TRP A 516 17.96 -1.62 4.53
CA TRP A 516 18.91 -1.82 3.44
C TRP A 516 20.02 -2.77 3.90
N PRO A 517 20.20 -3.97 3.32
CA PRO A 517 21.17 -4.96 3.82
C PRO A 517 22.63 -4.52 3.74
N THR A 518 22.96 -3.53 2.90
CA THR A 518 24.33 -3.03 2.74
C THR A 518 24.77 -2.16 3.90
N ALA A 519 23.93 -1.23 4.36
CA ALA A 519 24.18 -0.39 5.51
C ALA A 519 22.86 0.09 6.11
N GLN A 520 22.68 -0.04 7.42
CA GLN A 520 21.50 0.49 8.10
C GLN A 520 21.70 1.97 8.47
N THR A 521 22.94 2.33 8.84
CA THR A 521 23.30 3.66 9.35
C THR A 521 24.70 4.08 8.87
N SER A 522 24.91 5.37 8.60
CA SER A 522 26.24 5.96 8.34
C SER A 522 26.32 7.38 8.91
N GLY A 523 26.98 7.55 10.07
CA GLY A 523 26.96 8.82 10.80
C GLY A 523 25.54 9.27 11.17
N SER A 524 25.11 10.43 10.68
CA SER A 524 23.74 10.96 10.81
C SER A 524 22.73 10.32 9.87
N LEU A 525 23.16 9.49 8.92
CA LEU A 525 22.28 8.89 7.92
C LEU A 525 21.67 7.58 8.40
N ARG A 526 20.41 7.35 8.01
CA ARG A 526 19.66 6.10 8.16
C ARG A 526 19.05 5.74 6.81
N PHE A 527 19.07 4.46 6.46
CA PHE A 527 18.65 4.00 5.13
C PHE A 527 17.50 3.01 5.20
N ALA A 528 16.47 3.27 4.41
CA ALA A 528 15.32 2.38 4.24
C ALA A 528 15.04 2.18 2.75
N THR A 529 14.47 1.03 2.40
CA THR A 529 14.22 0.68 0.99
C THR A 529 12.81 0.16 0.78
N LYS A 530 12.28 0.43 -0.42
CA LYS A 530 11.08 -0.18 -1.00
C LYS A 530 11.44 -0.78 -2.37
N PRO A 531 10.60 -1.65 -2.93
CA PRO A 531 10.83 -2.20 -4.27
C PRO A 531 11.01 -1.14 -5.37
N ASP A 532 10.44 0.06 -5.17
CA ASP A 532 10.37 1.16 -6.13
C ASP A 532 11.07 2.46 -5.68
N ALA A 533 11.67 2.49 -4.49
CA ALA A 533 12.33 3.69 -3.99
C ALA A 533 13.38 3.38 -2.93
N PHE A 534 14.31 4.30 -2.77
CA PHE A 534 15.30 4.32 -1.70
C PHE A 534 15.15 5.59 -0.86
N TYR A 535 15.24 5.46 0.46
CA TYR A 535 15.07 6.55 1.40
C TYR A 535 16.35 6.76 2.21
N ILE A 536 16.74 8.02 2.30
CA ILE A 536 17.87 8.49 3.11
C ILE A 536 17.31 9.46 4.14
N HIS A 537 17.42 9.11 5.41
CA HIS A 537 17.01 9.97 6.52
C HIS A 537 18.25 10.57 7.17
N HIS A 538 18.34 11.90 7.21
CA HIS A 538 19.41 12.62 7.88
C HIS A 538 18.94 13.10 9.25
N VAL A 539 19.52 12.54 10.31
CA VAL A 539 19.21 12.88 11.70
C VAL A 539 19.82 14.24 12.07
N GLY A 540 18.99 15.17 12.50
CA GLY A 540 19.36 16.56 12.74
C GLY A 540 19.48 17.36 11.43
N GLN A 541 19.62 18.68 11.56
CA GLN A 541 19.62 19.59 10.40
C GLN A 541 20.82 19.32 9.48
N PRO A 542 20.63 19.03 8.18
CA PRO A 542 21.72 18.75 7.25
C PRO A 542 22.42 20.03 6.77
N SER A 543 23.65 19.88 6.29
CA SER A 543 24.37 20.88 5.49
C SER A 543 24.08 20.73 3.99
N SER A 544 24.33 21.78 3.21
CA SER A 544 24.22 21.76 1.75
C SER A 544 25.59 22.07 1.10
N PRO A 545 26.09 21.24 0.17
CA PRO A 545 25.50 19.97 -0.25
C PRO A 545 25.60 18.89 0.85
N LEU A 546 24.66 17.94 0.83
CA LEU A 546 24.74 16.71 1.62
C LEU A 546 25.52 15.67 0.82
N VAL A 547 26.69 15.27 1.33
CA VAL A 547 27.57 14.28 0.68
C VAL A 547 27.43 12.92 1.34
N ILE A 548 27.16 11.90 0.52
CA ILE A 548 26.92 10.52 0.92
C ILE A 548 27.96 9.63 0.24
N ASN A 549 28.75 8.92 1.04
CA ASN A 549 29.83 8.04 0.55
C ASN A 549 29.41 6.57 0.43
N GLU A 550 28.21 6.25 0.90
CA GLU A 550 27.64 4.91 0.74
C GLU A 550 27.26 4.65 -0.72
N PRO A 551 27.30 3.39 -1.20
CA PRO A 551 27.01 3.04 -2.59
C PRO A 551 25.51 3.18 -2.89
N MET A 552 25.08 4.42 -3.18
CA MET A 552 23.67 4.75 -3.41
C MET A 552 23.12 4.05 -4.66
N PRO A 553 21.91 3.47 -4.59
CA PRO A 553 21.26 2.83 -5.74
C PRO A 553 20.67 3.83 -6.75
N TRP A 554 21.30 5.01 -6.88
CA TRP A 554 20.93 6.06 -7.84
C TRP A 554 21.56 5.79 -9.20
N VAL A 555 20.81 6.04 -10.28
CA VAL A 555 21.38 6.20 -11.62
C VAL A 555 20.95 7.50 -12.26
N GLU A 556 21.72 7.94 -13.25
CA GLU A 556 21.39 9.12 -14.04
C GLU A 556 19.97 9.00 -14.65
N GLY A 557 19.13 10.01 -14.40
CA GLY A 557 17.72 10.03 -14.78
C GLY A 557 16.73 9.75 -13.64
N ASP A 558 17.18 9.17 -12.52
CA ASP A 558 16.34 9.04 -11.33
C ASP A 558 16.02 10.40 -10.72
N VAL A 559 14.76 10.59 -10.35
CA VAL A 559 14.28 11.79 -9.67
C VAL A 559 14.52 11.65 -8.18
N VAL A 560 15.19 12.65 -7.60
CA VAL A 560 15.48 12.72 -6.17
C VAL A 560 14.67 13.86 -5.58
N THR A 561 13.89 13.58 -4.55
CA THR A 561 12.99 14.57 -3.92
C THR A 561 13.18 14.64 -2.42
N ALA A 562 12.87 15.79 -1.83
CA ALA A 562 12.58 15.89 -0.41
C ALA A 562 11.26 15.17 -0.09
N VAL A 563 11.16 14.56 1.09
CA VAL A 563 9.95 13.94 1.61
C VAL A 563 9.61 14.59 2.94
N GLY A 564 8.35 15.01 3.08
CA GLY A 564 7.81 15.65 4.28
C GLY A 564 8.16 17.13 4.42
N GLY A 565 7.71 17.71 5.54
CA GLY A 565 7.83 19.14 5.81
C GLY A 565 7.03 20.02 4.83
N SER A 566 7.27 21.32 4.85
CA SER A 566 6.61 22.29 3.95
C SER A 566 7.15 22.26 2.52
N ALA A 567 8.25 21.54 2.27
CA ALA A 567 8.93 21.45 0.98
C ALA A 567 8.85 20.03 0.37
N ASP A 568 7.88 19.23 0.83
CA ASP A 568 7.62 17.88 0.31
C ASP A 568 7.52 17.86 -1.22
N GLY A 569 8.12 16.86 -1.85
CA GLY A 569 8.13 16.70 -3.31
C GLY A 569 9.10 17.61 -4.07
N THR A 570 9.83 18.49 -3.39
CA THR A 570 10.85 19.36 -4.03
C THR A 570 11.91 18.50 -4.70
N VAL A 571 12.09 18.67 -6.02
CA VAL A 571 13.14 17.99 -6.79
C VAL A 571 14.51 18.57 -6.45
N LEU A 572 15.42 17.71 -6.04
CA LEU A 572 16.76 18.06 -5.57
C LEU A 572 17.78 17.84 -6.67
N LYS A 573 18.74 18.75 -6.79
CA LYS A 573 19.85 18.58 -7.73
C LYS A 573 20.86 17.60 -7.13
N VAL A 574 21.28 16.65 -7.95
CA VAL A 574 22.23 15.61 -7.52
C VAL A 574 23.40 15.51 -8.48
N SER A 575 24.54 15.14 -7.94
CA SER A 575 25.76 14.85 -8.70
C SER A 575 26.45 13.63 -8.10
N SER A 576 27.01 12.77 -8.95
CA SER A 576 27.84 11.64 -8.53
C SER A 576 29.24 11.79 -9.10
N SER A 577 30.26 11.74 -8.25
CA SER A 577 31.67 11.79 -8.65
C SER A 577 32.51 10.92 -7.73
N ASP A 578 33.42 10.12 -8.30
CA ASP A 578 34.37 9.27 -7.56
C ASP A 578 33.72 8.38 -6.49
N GLY A 579 32.51 7.89 -6.76
CA GLY A 579 31.74 7.03 -5.84
C GLY A 579 30.97 7.77 -4.73
N SER A 580 31.12 9.09 -4.62
CA SER A 580 30.34 9.93 -3.71
C SER A 580 29.09 10.48 -4.39
N PHE A 581 27.95 10.39 -3.71
CA PHE A 581 26.66 10.94 -4.13
C PHE A 581 26.40 12.23 -3.34
N SER A 582 26.18 13.34 -4.05
CA SER A 582 25.99 14.66 -3.45
C SER A 582 24.62 15.22 -3.83
N VAL A 583 23.88 15.72 -2.84
CA VAL A 583 22.54 16.31 -3.00
C VAL A 583 22.59 17.78 -2.58
N GLU A 584 22.21 18.69 -3.46
CA GLU A 584 22.00 20.09 -3.11
C GLU A 584 20.65 20.24 -2.40
N LEU A 585 20.70 20.69 -1.15
CA LEU A 585 19.51 20.98 -0.34
C LEU A 585 19.29 22.50 -0.32
N PRO A 586 18.21 23.01 -0.93
CA PRO A 586 17.90 24.43 -0.85
C PRO A 586 17.41 24.83 0.55
N ASP A 587 17.50 26.12 0.84
CA ASP A 587 17.22 26.69 2.17
C ASP A 587 15.81 26.40 2.69
N ASP A 588 14.82 26.34 1.80
CA ASP A 588 13.43 26.03 2.10
C ASP A 588 13.22 24.56 2.49
N VAL A 589 13.95 23.62 1.87
CA VAL A 589 13.98 22.21 2.29
C VAL A 589 14.63 22.08 3.67
N ILE A 590 15.73 22.79 3.93
CA ILE A 590 16.41 22.73 5.23
C ILE A 590 15.55 23.35 6.34
N LYS A 591 14.91 24.50 6.09
CA LYS A 591 14.12 25.22 7.10
C LYS A 591 12.68 24.73 7.21
N GLY A 592 12.19 24.01 6.20
CA GLY A 592 10.80 23.57 6.08
C GLY A 592 10.46 22.29 6.84
N ASP A 593 11.43 21.71 7.54
CA ASP A 593 11.26 20.44 8.23
C ASP A 593 11.99 20.43 9.60
N LYS A 594 11.75 19.38 10.40
CA LYS A 594 12.27 19.24 11.77
C LYS A 594 12.72 17.81 12.05
N TYR A 595 13.63 17.66 13.02
CA TYR A 595 14.17 16.39 13.56
C TYR A 595 15.00 15.55 12.59
N ILE A 596 14.39 15.11 11.48
CA ILE A 596 14.99 14.21 10.50
C ILE A 596 14.50 14.62 9.11
N TRP A 597 15.44 14.94 8.22
CA TRP A 597 15.16 15.29 6.83
C TRP A 597 15.21 14.03 5.97
N THR A 598 14.19 13.79 5.18
CA THR A 598 14.13 12.59 4.34
C THR A 598 14.29 12.93 2.85
N ILE A 599 15.16 12.18 2.19
CA ILE A 599 15.38 12.25 0.74
C ILE A 599 14.93 10.93 0.14
N LYS A 600 14.13 11.00 -0.93
CA LYS A 600 13.70 9.85 -1.72
C LYS A 600 14.43 9.84 -3.04
N ILE A 601 15.06 8.71 -3.36
CA ILE A 601 15.45 8.36 -4.72
C ILE A 601 14.33 7.46 -5.23
N ALA A 602 13.45 8.00 -6.07
CA ALA A 602 12.48 7.17 -6.76
C ALA A 602 13.26 6.34 -7.79
N TYR A 603 13.11 5.01 -7.78
CA TYR A 603 13.61 4.19 -8.87
C TYR A 603 12.73 4.50 -10.07
N SER A 604 13.15 5.50 -10.83
CA SER A 604 12.39 5.96 -11.95
C SER A 604 12.32 4.82 -12.96
N THR A 605 11.12 4.49 -13.39
CA THR A 605 10.93 4.11 -14.79
C THR A 605 11.08 5.41 -15.58
N ALA A 606 12.28 6.00 -15.59
CA ALA A 606 12.61 7.32 -16.15
C ALA A 606 11.72 7.59 -17.36
N SER A 607 10.67 8.40 -17.16
CA SER A 607 9.48 8.52 -18.00
C SER A 607 9.12 7.29 -18.87
N GLU A 608 7.91 6.78 -18.72
CA GLU A 608 7.42 5.78 -19.67
C GLU A 608 7.30 6.32 -21.12
N THR A 609 7.70 7.57 -21.40
CA THR A 609 7.90 8.05 -22.78
C THR A 609 8.78 7.12 -23.61
N SER A 610 9.78 6.47 -22.99
CA SER A 610 10.60 5.48 -23.69
C SER A 610 9.83 4.22 -24.09
N SER A 611 8.69 3.92 -23.46
CA SER A 611 7.78 2.84 -23.86
C SER A 611 6.64 3.30 -24.77
N LEU A 612 6.51 4.60 -25.04
CA LEU A 612 5.56 5.16 -26.01
C LEU A 612 6.18 5.15 -27.41
N ALA A 613 5.38 4.82 -28.44
CA ALA A 613 5.86 4.71 -29.81
C ALA A 613 6.03 6.06 -30.52
N TRP A 614 5.40 7.12 -29.99
CA TRP A 614 5.16 8.35 -30.74
C TRP A 614 5.84 9.62 -30.20
N TYR A 615 6.39 9.64 -28.98
CA TYR A 615 7.07 10.84 -28.45
C TYR A 615 8.14 10.59 -27.39
N THR A 616 8.97 11.61 -27.16
CA THR A 616 10.11 11.66 -26.23
C THR A 616 9.89 12.71 -25.13
N ASN A 617 10.77 12.77 -24.12
CA ASN A 617 10.63 13.66 -22.96
C ASN A 617 10.44 15.16 -23.23
N ASP A 618 10.75 15.61 -24.44
CA ASP A 618 10.64 16.98 -24.92
C ASP A 618 9.29 17.31 -25.57
N HIS A 619 8.38 16.34 -25.71
CA HIS A 619 7.05 16.58 -26.27
C HIS A 619 6.22 17.48 -25.34
N PRO A 620 5.38 18.39 -25.86
CA PRO A 620 4.54 19.27 -25.03
C PRO A 620 3.58 18.53 -24.07
N LEU A 621 3.26 17.27 -24.40
CA LEU A 621 2.44 16.38 -23.59
C LEU A 621 3.27 15.44 -22.70
N ALA A 622 4.60 15.57 -22.67
CA ALA A 622 5.44 14.79 -21.77
C ALA A 622 5.24 15.25 -20.33
N GLY A 623 4.60 14.39 -19.54
CA GLY A 623 4.22 14.66 -18.16
C GLY A 623 3.36 13.54 -17.61
N GLN A 624 3.09 13.59 -16.31
CA GLN A 624 2.35 12.55 -15.61
C GLN A 624 0.85 12.58 -15.89
N HIS A 625 0.26 13.77 -16.03
CA HIS A 625 -1.15 14.01 -16.35
C HIS A 625 -2.12 13.15 -15.50
N SER A 626 -1.92 13.19 -14.18
CA SER A 626 -2.56 12.31 -13.20
C SER A 626 -4.07 12.53 -13.05
N VAL A 627 -4.76 11.60 -12.39
CA VAL A 627 -6.20 11.75 -12.09
C VAL A 627 -6.45 12.97 -11.18
N ALA A 628 -5.52 13.31 -10.29
CA ALA A 628 -5.58 14.51 -9.47
C ALA A 628 -5.53 15.78 -10.31
N GLN A 629 -4.60 15.86 -11.28
CA GLN A 629 -4.52 16.98 -12.21
C GLN A 629 -5.77 17.08 -13.08
N TYR A 630 -6.30 15.93 -13.53
CA TYR A 630 -7.56 15.86 -14.23
C TYR A 630 -8.74 16.37 -13.39
N ARG A 631 -8.85 15.96 -12.12
CA ARG A 631 -9.87 16.46 -11.18
C ARG A 631 -9.74 17.96 -10.95
N GLU A 632 -8.53 18.47 -10.79
CA GLU A 632 -8.28 19.90 -10.62
C GLU A 632 -8.75 20.69 -11.83
N ALA A 633 -8.35 20.26 -13.03
CA ALA A 633 -8.76 20.90 -14.28
C ALA A 633 -10.28 20.82 -14.53
N THR A 634 -10.94 19.80 -14.00
CA THR A 634 -12.39 19.59 -14.14
C THR A 634 -13.20 20.06 -12.93
N ALA A 635 -12.57 20.62 -11.89
CA ALA A 635 -13.23 20.98 -10.62
C ALA A 635 -14.31 22.06 -10.76
N SER A 636 -14.25 22.87 -11.82
CA SER A 636 -15.25 23.91 -12.14
C SER A 636 -16.52 23.38 -12.81
N GLU A 637 -16.54 22.08 -13.20
CA GLU A 637 -17.63 21.47 -13.95
C GLU A 637 -18.53 20.63 -13.01
N HIS A 638 -19.74 21.11 -12.75
CA HIS A 638 -20.69 20.48 -11.81
C HIS A 638 -21.31 19.14 -12.31
N SER A 639 -20.78 18.48 -13.34
CA SER A 639 -21.45 17.35 -14.01
C SER A 639 -20.56 16.23 -14.54
N LEU A 640 -19.30 16.14 -14.11
CA LEU A 640 -18.40 15.09 -14.58
C LEU A 640 -18.76 13.71 -14.01
N ALA A 641 -19.06 12.74 -14.88
CA ALA A 641 -19.33 11.35 -14.48
C ALA A 641 -18.05 10.51 -14.31
N GLY A 642 -16.98 10.85 -15.05
CA GLY A 642 -15.73 10.10 -15.10
C GLY A 642 -15.07 10.17 -16.48
N PHE A 643 -14.11 9.28 -16.74
CA PHE A 643 -13.35 9.16 -17.97
C PHE A 643 -13.37 7.73 -18.53
N ILE A 644 -13.13 7.61 -19.83
CA ILE A 644 -12.84 6.35 -20.50
C ILE A 644 -11.36 6.36 -20.89
N PHE A 645 -10.59 5.39 -20.39
CA PHE A 645 -9.20 5.23 -20.77
C PHE A 645 -9.09 4.63 -22.17
N VAL A 646 -8.21 5.17 -22.99
CA VAL A 646 -7.89 4.65 -24.32
C VAL A 646 -6.38 4.52 -24.42
N GLU A 647 -5.91 3.38 -24.95
CA GLU A 647 -4.49 3.07 -25.12
C GLU A 647 -3.66 4.22 -25.72
N THR A 648 -2.43 4.36 -25.25
CA THR A 648 -1.57 5.52 -25.54
C THR A 648 -0.46 5.23 -26.55
N ASP A 649 -0.66 4.25 -27.43
CA ASP A 649 0.27 3.80 -28.47
C ASP A 649 1.63 3.38 -27.90
N ARG A 650 1.56 2.39 -27.01
CA ARG A 650 2.73 1.75 -26.41
C ARG A 650 3.48 0.93 -27.44
N LYS A 651 4.82 0.94 -27.36
CA LYS A 651 5.71 0.14 -28.20
C LYS A 651 5.30 -1.33 -28.13
N ASN A 652 5.11 -1.90 -29.31
CA ASN A 652 4.69 -3.27 -29.48
C ASN A 652 5.44 -3.89 -30.66
N ASP A 653 5.48 -5.22 -30.69
CA ASP A 653 5.99 -5.97 -31.84
C ASP A 653 5.07 -7.15 -32.13
N LEU A 654 4.47 -7.15 -33.32
CA LEU A 654 3.54 -8.20 -33.73
C LEU A 654 4.26 -9.55 -33.87
N SER A 655 5.51 -9.56 -34.38
CA SER A 655 6.23 -10.79 -34.71
C SER A 655 6.55 -11.63 -33.47
N SER A 656 7.16 -11.02 -32.46
CA SER A 656 7.46 -11.66 -31.18
C SER A 656 6.21 -11.89 -30.36
N GLY A 657 5.20 -11.02 -30.48
CA GLY A 657 3.87 -11.23 -29.91
C GLY A 657 3.21 -12.52 -30.39
N GLU A 658 3.27 -12.82 -31.68
CA GLU A 658 2.73 -14.08 -32.23
C GLU A 658 3.47 -15.33 -31.77
N LEU A 659 4.78 -15.23 -31.53
CA LEU A 659 5.61 -16.37 -31.13
C LEU A 659 5.34 -16.78 -29.67
N ASP A 660 5.30 -15.82 -28.75
CA ASP A 660 5.24 -16.10 -27.30
C ASP A 660 4.53 -15.01 -26.47
N GLY A 661 3.97 -13.99 -27.11
CA GLY A 661 3.34 -12.85 -26.45
C GLY A 661 4.31 -11.78 -25.93
N SER A 662 5.62 -11.94 -26.14
CA SER A 662 6.65 -11.04 -25.63
C SER A 662 6.60 -9.63 -26.21
N GLY A 663 6.06 -9.48 -27.43
CA GLY A 663 5.88 -8.21 -28.13
C GLY A 663 4.70 -7.37 -27.66
N TRP A 664 3.89 -7.84 -26.71
CA TRP A 664 2.74 -7.11 -26.17
C TRP A 664 3.01 -6.50 -24.79
N ARG A 665 4.28 -6.46 -24.37
CA ARG A 665 4.64 -6.12 -23.00
C ARG A 665 4.17 -4.73 -22.59
N GLU A 666 4.51 -3.70 -23.36
CA GLU A 666 4.18 -2.33 -22.97
C GLU A 666 2.66 -2.06 -23.00
N PRO A 667 1.89 -2.60 -23.97
CA PRO A 667 0.43 -2.64 -23.88
C PRO A 667 -0.12 -3.28 -22.59
N LEU A 668 0.47 -4.39 -22.12
CA LEU A 668 0.05 -5.04 -20.88
C LEU A 668 0.51 -4.28 -19.62
N ASN A 669 1.66 -3.60 -19.67
CA ASN A 669 2.11 -2.71 -18.60
C ASN A 669 1.16 -1.52 -18.42
N GLU A 670 0.69 -0.96 -19.53
CA GLU A 670 -0.33 0.09 -19.53
C GLU A 670 -1.64 -0.39 -18.87
N LEU A 671 -2.09 -1.61 -19.19
CA LEU A 671 -3.22 -2.24 -18.50
C LEU A 671 -2.95 -2.38 -16.99
N ALA A 672 -1.77 -2.84 -16.59
CA ALA A 672 -1.40 -3.00 -15.19
C ALA A 672 -1.44 -1.66 -14.43
N TRP A 673 -1.09 -0.55 -15.10
CA TRP A 673 -1.23 0.80 -14.57
C TRP A 673 -2.69 1.23 -14.42
N ILE A 674 -3.48 1.22 -15.50
CA ILE A 674 -4.87 1.70 -15.46
C ILE A 674 -5.76 0.84 -14.54
N LYS A 675 -5.43 -0.46 -14.40
CA LYS A 675 -6.08 -1.37 -13.46
C LYS A 675 -6.06 -0.80 -12.04
N ARG A 676 -4.93 -0.26 -11.57
CA ARG A 676 -4.81 0.29 -10.21
C ARG A 676 -5.80 1.41 -9.96
N ILE A 677 -5.99 2.29 -10.93
CA ILE A 677 -7.02 3.33 -10.87
C ILE A 677 -8.41 2.69 -10.87
N ALA A 678 -8.68 1.78 -11.81
CA ALA A 678 -9.99 1.15 -11.99
C ALA A 678 -10.48 0.33 -10.79
N VAL A 679 -9.56 -0.19 -9.95
CA VAL A 679 -9.90 -0.96 -8.74
C VAL A 679 -9.67 -0.19 -7.43
N GLY A 680 -9.07 1.01 -7.49
CA GLY A 680 -8.80 1.85 -6.32
C GLY A 680 -7.63 1.34 -5.47
N GLN A 681 -6.51 1.05 -6.10
CA GLN A 681 -5.27 0.58 -5.46
C GLN A 681 -4.08 1.51 -5.81
N PRO A 682 -4.10 2.77 -5.38
CA PRO A 682 -3.09 3.76 -5.75
C PRO A 682 -1.71 3.44 -5.17
N ARG A 683 -0.65 3.77 -5.91
CA ARG A 683 0.72 3.86 -5.37
C ARG A 683 1.08 5.31 -5.03
N PRO A 684 1.94 5.53 -4.01
CA PRO A 684 2.46 6.86 -3.72
C PRO A 684 3.06 7.53 -4.96
N GLY A 685 2.70 8.79 -5.18
CA GLY A 685 3.18 9.57 -6.32
C GLY A 685 2.41 9.38 -7.63
N GLU A 686 1.46 8.44 -7.76
CA GLU A 686 0.68 8.26 -9.00
C GLU A 686 -0.40 9.32 -9.22
N GLY A 687 -0.72 10.12 -8.18
CA GLY A 687 -1.68 11.21 -8.28
C GLY A 687 -3.13 10.73 -8.46
N HIS A 688 -3.50 9.58 -7.90
CA HIS A 688 -4.87 9.14 -7.75
C HIS A 688 -5.10 8.53 -6.37
N THR A 689 -6.34 8.47 -5.91
CA THR A 689 -6.76 7.94 -4.61
C THR A 689 -7.67 6.73 -4.79
N THR A 690 -8.00 6.05 -3.70
CA THR A 690 -8.88 4.87 -3.70
C THR A 690 -10.29 5.21 -4.22
N GLU A 691 -10.75 6.44 -4.01
CA GLU A 691 -12.06 6.94 -4.43
C GLU A 691 -12.16 7.12 -5.95
N ASP A 692 -11.02 7.32 -6.63
CA ASP A 692 -10.97 7.58 -8.07
C ASP A 692 -11.40 6.40 -8.94
N LYS A 693 -11.53 5.19 -8.37
CA LYS A 693 -12.06 4.03 -9.08
C LYS A 693 -13.45 4.26 -9.68
N GLY A 694 -14.24 5.16 -9.07
CA GLY A 694 -15.54 5.56 -9.59
C GLY A 694 -15.44 6.36 -10.89
N LEU A 695 -14.33 7.07 -11.12
CA LEU A 695 -14.12 7.90 -12.30
C LEU A 695 -13.76 7.08 -13.53
N CYS A 696 -13.16 5.89 -13.40
CA CYS A 696 -12.86 5.06 -14.57
C CYS A 696 -14.13 4.34 -15.06
N LEU A 697 -14.75 4.83 -16.14
CA LEU A 697 -16.00 4.30 -16.68
C LEU A 697 -15.80 3.14 -17.67
N GLY A 698 -14.67 3.14 -18.38
CA GLY A 698 -14.30 2.10 -19.33
C GLY A 698 -12.83 2.16 -19.73
N ILE A 699 -12.33 1.07 -20.31
CA ILE A 699 -10.94 0.89 -20.74
C ILE A 699 -10.96 0.32 -22.17
N LEU A 700 -10.31 1.00 -23.10
CA LEU A 700 -10.02 0.53 -24.45
C LEU A 700 -8.52 0.29 -24.58
N LEU A 701 -8.14 -0.96 -24.85
CA LEU A 701 -6.74 -1.39 -24.86
C LEU A 701 -6.21 -1.53 -26.29
N TRP A 702 -4.90 -1.52 -26.46
CA TRP A 702 -4.30 -1.89 -27.74
C TRP A 702 -4.63 -3.36 -28.09
N ALA A 703 -4.70 -3.74 -29.37
CA ALA A 703 -4.81 -5.15 -29.76
C ALA A 703 -4.03 -5.49 -31.04
N PRO A 704 -3.42 -6.68 -31.15
CA PRO A 704 -2.64 -7.10 -32.32
C PRO A 704 -3.54 -7.54 -33.49
N LEU A 705 -4.42 -6.68 -33.99
CA LEU A 705 -5.41 -7.07 -35.01
C LEU A 705 -4.82 -7.66 -36.30
N PRO A 706 -3.68 -7.19 -36.84
CA PRO A 706 -3.08 -7.83 -38.02
C PRO A 706 -2.56 -9.25 -37.77
N SER A 707 -2.37 -9.65 -36.51
CA SER A 707 -1.79 -10.95 -36.17
C SER A 707 -2.71 -12.13 -36.42
N THR A 708 -2.17 -13.34 -36.41
CA THR A 708 -2.98 -14.57 -36.53
C THR A 708 -4.10 -14.63 -35.47
N SER A 709 -5.21 -15.31 -35.78
CA SER A 709 -6.34 -15.41 -34.83
C SER A 709 -6.00 -16.15 -33.55
N ASP A 710 -5.00 -17.04 -33.56
CA ASP A 710 -4.55 -17.70 -32.33
C ASP A 710 -3.72 -16.76 -31.46
N ALA A 711 -2.87 -15.93 -32.05
CA ALA A 711 -2.19 -14.86 -31.34
C ALA A 711 -3.18 -13.84 -30.76
N MET A 712 -4.22 -13.46 -31.49
CA MET A 712 -5.26 -12.57 -30.97
C MET A 712 -6.02 -13.20 -29.78
N LYS A 713 -6.37 -14.49 -29.84
CA LYS A 713 -6.97 -15.19 -28.69
C LYS A 713 -6.04 -15.26 -27.50
N LEU A 714 -4.76 -15.55 -27.72
CA LEU A 714 -3.73 -15.56 -26.67
C LEU A 714 -3.59 -14.17 -26.03
N TYR A 715 -3.59 -13.11 -26.84
CA TYR A 715 -3.58 -11.73 -26.34
C TYR A 715 -4.80 -11.45 -25.46
N LEU A 716 -6.00 -11.78 -25.92
CA LEU A 716 -7.22 -11.60 -25.13
C LEU A 716 -7.19 -12.36 -23.79
N LEU A 717 -6.65 -13.58 -23.77
CA LEU A 717 -6.45 -14.35 -22.53
C LEU A 717 -5.49 -13.63 -21.57
N LYS A 718 -4.35 -13.15 -22.08
CA LYS A 718 -3.37 -12.39 -21.27
C LYS A 718 -3.96 -11.08 -20.74
N VAL A 719 -4.79 -10.40 -21.52
CA VAL A 719 -5.48 -9.18 -21.09
C VAL A 719 -6.49 -9.51 -19.98
N GLU A 720 -7.30 -10.56 -20.13
CA GLU A 720 -8.28 -10.99 -19.13
C GLU A 720 -7.60 -11.34 -17.80
N GLU A 721 -6.51 -12.11 -17.86
CA GLU A 721 -5.67 -12.46 -16.71
C GLU A 721 -5.05 -11.21 -16.04
N ALA A 722 -4.42 -10.34 -16.83
CA ALA A 722 -3.79 -9.12 -16.32
C ALA A 722 -4.80 -8.15 -15.70
N ALA A 723 -5.97 -7.98 -16.32
CA ALA A 723 -7.03 -7.09 -15.84
C ALA A 723 -7.60 -7.54 -14.49
N GLY A 724 -7.81 -8.83 -14.27
CA GLY A 724 -8.39 -9.37 -13.04
C GLY A 724 -9.71 -8.67 -12.67
N LEU A 725 -9.78 -8.07 -11.47
CA LEU A 725 -10.96 -7.33 -11.00
C LEU A 725 -11.36 -6.14 -11.90
N ALA A 726 -10.46 -5.62 -12.74
CA ALA A 726 -10.76 -4.56 -13.70
C ALA A 726 -11.39 -5.05 -15.01
N TRP A 727 -11.46 -6.37 -15.26
CA TRP A 727 -12.00 -6.93 -16.51
C TRP A 727 -13.39 -6.39 -16.90
N PRO A 728 -14.36 -6.20 -15.98
CA PRO A 728 -15.66 -5.61 -16.33
C PRO A 728 -15.59 -4.17 -16.87
N LYS A 729 -14.47 -3.48 -16.68
CA LYS A 729 -14.21 -2.14 -17.21
C LYS A 729 -13.58 -2.18 -18.61
N VAL A 730 -13.06 -3.31 -19.09
CA VAL A 730 -12.57 -3.44 -20.46
C VAL A 730 -13.75 -3.48 -21.42
N LYS A 731 -13.88 -2.47 -22.28
CA LYS A 731 -15.03 -2.30 -23.20
C LYS A 731 -14.68 -2.45 -24.66
N GLY A 732 -13.40 -2.39 -25.01
CA GLY A 732 -13.00 -2.48 -26.40
C GLY A 732 -11.50 -2.46 -26.59
N PHE A 733 -11.13 -2.40 -27.86
CA PHE A 733 -9.74 -2.36 -28.27
C PHE A 733 -9.52 -1.34 -29.39
N ARG A 734 -8.27 -0.93 -29.54
CA ARG A 734 -7.80 -0.01 -30.58
C ARG A 734 -6.57 -0.60 -31.26
N TYR A 735 -6.43 -0.28 -32.55
CA TYR A 735 -5.18 -0.40 -33.27
C TYR A 735 -5.07 0.85 -34.15
N LEU A 736 -4.10 1.71 -33.87
CA LEU A 736 -3.95 2.96 -34.62
C LEU A 736 -3.62 2.67 -36.09
N LEU A 737 -4.55 3.00 -36.98
CA LEU A 737 -4.42 2.80 -38.42
C LEU A 737 -3.88 4.04 -39.15
N GLN A 738 -3.85 5.20 -38.47
CA GLN A 738 -3.47 6.50 -39.01
C GLN A 738 -2.11 6.51 -39.74
N ASP A 739 -1.12 5.79 -39.21
CA ASP A 739 0.26 5.73 -39.73
C ASP A 739 0.57 4.42 -40.48
N LYS A 740 -0.36 3.45 -40.52
CA LYS A 740 -0.12 2.12 -41.08
C LYS A 740 -0.26 2.08 -42.62
N PRO A 741 0.37 1.13 -43.33
CA PRO A 741 0.23 1.01 -44.78
C PRO A 741 -1.23 0.86 -45.24
N HIS A 742 -1.55 1.35 -46.43
CA HIS A 742 -2.87 1.12 -47.05
C HIS A 742 -3.15 -0.39 -47.18
N GLY A 743 -4.40 -0.78 -47.02
CA GLY A 743 -4.83 -2.17 -47.01
C GLY A 743 -4.55 -2.95 -45.72
N THR A 744 -3.92 -2.37 -44.68
CA THR A 744 -3.70 -3.07 -43.40
C THR A 744 -4.99 -3.61 -42.80
N MET A 745 -6.05 -2.79 -42.77
CA MET A 745 -7.38 -3.20 -42.28
C MET A 745 -8.15 -4.15 -43.22
N LEU A 746 -7.64 -4.37 -44.44
CA LEU A 746 -8.23 -5.29 -45.42
C LEU A 746 -7.58 -6.67 -45.39
N GLN A 747 -6.58 -6.89 -44.55
CA GLN A 747 -5.98 -8.20 -44.36
C GLN A 747 -7.01 -9.15 -43.72
N ASP A 748 -7.04 -10.40 -44.17
CA ASP A 748 -7.99 -11.41 -43.69
C ASP A 748 -7.90 -11.59 -42.17
N THR A 749 -6.69 -11.58 -41.61
CA THR A 749 -6.46 -11.66 -40.16
C THR A 749 -7.10 -10.49 -39.41
N PHE A 750 -6.94 -9.27 -39.91
CA PHE A 750 -7.52 -8.06 -39.31
C PHE A 750 -9.06 -8.11 -39.28
N ILE A 751 -9.65 -8.53 -40.40
CA ILE A 751 -11.10 -8.68 -40.54
C ILE A 751 -11.61 -9.74 -39.56
N GLU A 752 -11.01 -10.94 -39.56
CA GLU A 752 -11.46 -12.04 -38.69
C GLU A 752 -11.24 -11.74 -37.20
N ASN A 753 -10.16 -11.05 -36.83
CA ASN A 753 -9.94 -10.61 -35.46
C ASN A 753 -10.92 -9.52 -35.02
N THR A 754 -11.35 -8.64 -35.92
CA THR A 754 -12.44 -7.69 -35.64
C THR A 754 -13.76 -8.43 -35.41
N LYS A 755 -14.08 -9.44 -36.22
CA LYS A 755 -15.27 -10.29 -36.00
C LYS A 755 -15.19 -11.03 -34.66
N LEU A 756 -14.00 -11.51 -34.29
CA LEU A 756 -13.76 -12.14 -32.98
C LEU A 756 -14.04 -11.17 -31.82
N LEU A 757 -13.59 -9.91 -31.92
CA LEU A 757 -13.91 -8.88 -30.92
C LEU A 757 -15.43 -8.67 -30.79
N GLY A 758 -16.15 -8.61 -31.92
CA GLY A 758 -17.60 -8.46 -31.93
C GLY A 758 -18.33 -9.62 -31.26
N ARG A 759 -17.95 -10.86 -31.57
CA ARG A 759 -18.50 -12.07 -30.91
C ARG A 759 -18.29 -12.09 -29.40
N ARG A 760 -17.27 -11.38 -28.92
CA ARG A 760 -16.94 -11.22 -27.49
C ARG A 760 -17.60 -9.99 -26.86
N GLY A 761 -18.39 -9.23 -27.62
CA GLY A 761 -19.08 -8.03 -27.15
C GLY A 761 -18.18 -6.79 -27.00
N PHE A 762 -17.02 -6.78 -27.66
CA PHE A 762 -16.08 -5.67 -27.58
C PHE A 762 -16.28 -4.65 -28.71
N THR A 763 -16.05 -3.38 -28.37
CA THR A 763 -15.96 -2.27 -29.33
C THR A 763 -14.59 -2.23 -29.99
N PHE A 764 -14.52 -1.82 -31.25
CA PHE A 764 -13.27 -1.49 -31.93
C PHE A 764 -13.21 0.00 -32.26
N ASP A 765 -12.19 0.67 -31.75
CA ASP A 765 -11.92 2.08 -32.01
C ASP A 765 -11.07 2.25 -33.27
N VAL A 766 -11.65 2.92 -34.27
CA VAL A 766 -11.11 3.06 -35.62
C VAL A 766 -10.47 4.44 -35.77
N CYS A 767 -9.15 4.50 -35.64
CA CYS A 767 -8.39 5.73 -35.76
C CYS A 767 -7.61 5.80 -37.08
N ILE A 768 -8.07 6.64 -38.01
CA ILE A 768 -7.44 6.89 -39.32
C ILE A 768 -7.12 8.38 -39.50
N ASP A 769 -6.31 8.72 -40.50
CA ASP A 769 -5.93 10.10 -40.81
C ASP A 769 -6.20 10.42 -42.28
N LEU A 770 -7.46 10.75 -42.60
CA LEU A 770 -7.88 11.06 -43.96
C LEU A 770 -7.10 12.24 -44.55
N HIS A 771 -6.81 13.26 -43.76
CA HIS A 771 -6.09 14.45 -44.21
C HIS A 771 -4.71 14.08 -44.75
N ARG A 772 -3.88 13.40 -43.94
CA ARG A 772 -2.49 13.12 -44.29
C ARG A 772 -2.32 11.88 -45.18
N ARG A 773 -3.28 10.94 -45.16
CA ARG A 773 -3.22 9.67 -45.92
C ARG A 773 -4.09 9.65 -47.16
N GLY A 774 -4.95 10.65 -47.33
CA GLY A 774 -5.79 10.84 -48.51
C GLY A 774 -6.89 9.79 -48.69
N LYS A 775 -7.59 9.91 -49.83
CA LYS A 775 -8.83 9.17 -50.13
C LYS A 775 -8.69 7.64 -50.09
N GLN A 776 -7.50 7.09 -50.30
CA GLN A 776 -7.33 5.64 -50.27
C GLN A 776 -7.64 5.06 -48.88
N GLN A 777 -7.25 5.73 -47.78
CA GLN A 777 -7.47 5.19 -46.43
C GLN A 777 -8.95 5.15 -46.05
N ILE A 778 -9.75 6.14 -46.47
CA ILE A 778 -11.21 6.12 -46.22
C ILE A 778 -11.91 5.09 -47.11
N ASN A 779 -11.44 4.86 -48.34
CA ASN A 779 -11.97 3.76 -49.17
C ASN A 779 -11.67 2.40 -48.53
N ASP A 780 -10.47 2.20 -47.97
CA ASP A 780 -10.12 1.00 -47.22
C ASP A 780 -11.05 0.82 -46.01
N LEU A 781 -11.39 1.90 -45.29
CA LEU A 781 -12.35 1.86 -44.18
C LEU A 781 -13.75 1.43 -44.63
N LEU A 782 -14.27 1.98 -45.73
CA LEU A 782 -15.59 1.59 -46.26
C LEU A 782 -15.64 0.12 -46.66
N ALA A 783 -14.57 -0.39 -47.28
CA ALA A 783 -14.45 -1.80 -47.62
C ALA A 783 -14.32 -2.68 -46.37
N PHE A 784 -13.48 -2.29 -45.41
CA PHE A 784 -13.31 -2.98 -44.14
C PHE A 784 -14.62 -3.09 -43.36
N ALA A 785 -15.36 -1.98 -43.22
CA ALA A 785 -16.64 -1.97 -42.52
C ALA A 785 -17.59 -3.03 -43.08
N LYS A 786 -17.71 -3.13 -44.42
CA LYS A 786 -18.52 -4.17 -45.09
C LYS A 786 -18.00 -5.58 -44.82
N LEU A 787 -16.70 -5.80 -44.99
CA LEU A 787 -16.07 -7.13 -44.81
C LEU A 787 -16.14 -7.61 -43.35
N ALA A 788 -16.02 -6.71 -42.38
CA ALA A 788 -16.16 -7.00 -40.96
C ALA A 788 -17.61 -7.35 -40.56
N ARG A 789 -18.61 -6.99 -41.38
CA ARG A 789 -20.02 -7.39 -41.20
C ARG A 789 -20.38 -8.68 -41.92
N ASP A 790 -19.66 -9.02 -42.98
CA ASP A 790 -20.04 -10.11 -43.87
C ASP A 790 -20.07 -11.46 -43.13
N GLY A 791 -21.22 -12.13 -43.21
CA GLY A 791 -21.49 -13.41 -42.54
C GLY A 791 -21.58 -13.35 -41.01
N VAL A 792 -21.70 -12.17 -40.39
CA VAL A 792 -21.77 -12.01 -38.92
C VAL A 792 -23.22 -11.74 -38.46
N PRO A 793 -23.77 -12.52 -37.51
CA PRO A 793 -25.07 -12.24 -36.90
C PRO A 793 -25.14 -10.84 -36.28
N GLU A 794 -26.31 -10.20 -36.30
CA GLU A 794 -26.46 -8.81 -35.86
C GLU A 794 -25.95 -8.56 -34.43
N ASN A 795 -26.24 -9.47 -33.51
CA ASN A 795 -25.83 -9.40 -32.10
C ASN A 795 -24.35 -9.76 -31.85
N GLU A 796 -23.61 -10.17 -32.88
CA GLU A 796 -22.17 -10.52 -32.82
C GLU A 796 -21.30 -9.51 -33.59
N LYS A 797 -21.90 -8.48 -34.20
CA LYS A 797 -21.15 -7.44 -34.91
C LYS A 797 -20.41 -6.55 -33.92
N ALA A 798 -19.11 -6.36 -34.14
CA ALA A 798 -18.32 -5.42 -33.33
C ALA A 798 -18.86 -4.00 -33.46
N VAL A 799 -19.00 -3.27 -32.37
CA VAL A 799 -19.31 -1.84 -32.46
C VAL A 799 -18.08 -1.13 -33.01
N LEU A 800 -18.23 -0.37 -34.10
CA LEU A 800 -17.14 0.43 -34.67
C LEU A 800 -17.30 1.87 -34.20
N VAL A 801 -16.24 2.42 -33.61
CA VAL A 801 -16.21 3.82 -33.20
C VAL A 801 -15.21 4.57 -34.06
N LEU A 802 -15.69 5.46 -34.92
CA LEU A 802 -14.87 6.31 -35.76
C LEU A 802 -14.26 7.44 -34.92
N ASP A 803 -12.93 7.43 -34.79
CA ASP A 803 -12.20 8.38 -33.96
C ASP A 803 -11.97 9.71 -34.70
N HIS A 804 -12.02 10.83 -33.99
CA HIS A 804 -11.70 12.18 -34.48
C HIS A 804 -12.29 12.55 -35.86
N LEU A 805 -13.54 12.18 -36.15
CA LEU A 805 -14.14 12.41 -37.47
C LEU A 805 -13.39 11.77 -38.64
N CYS A 806 -12.51 10.79 -38.38
CA CYS A 806 -11.52 10.27 -39.31
C CYS A 806 -10.47 11.30 -39.78
N LYS A 807 -10.24 12.37 -39.00
CA LYS A 807 -9.29 13.48 -39.24
C LYS A 807 -9.35 14.01 -40.68
N PRO A 808 -10.49 14.62 -41.10
CA PRO A 808 -10.56 15.25 -42.41
C PRO A 808 -9.74 16.54 -42.42
N ASN A 809 -9.34 17.01 -43.61
CA ASN A 809 -8.78 18.34 -43.75
C ASN A 809 -9.86 19.40 -43.44
N MET A 810 -9.65 20.24 -42.42
CA MET A 810 -10.56 21.32 -42.04
C MET A 810 -9.99 22.73 -42.28
N SER A 811 -8.87 22.85 -43.00
CA SER A 811 -8.15 24.10 -43.24
C SER A 811 -8.90 25.11 -44.13
N ASP A 812 -9.97 24.70 -44.83
CA ASP A 812 -10.77 25.58 -45.70
C ASP A 812 -12.27 25.50 -45.32
N ALA A 813 -12.68 26.31 -44.35
CA ALA A 813 -14.00 26.24 -43.73
C ALA A 813 -15.15 26.70 -44.66
N ASP A 814 -14.88 27.48 -45.71
CA ASP A 814 -15.93 28.19 -46.47
C ASP A 814 -16.29 27.57 -47.84
N SER A 815 -15.52 26.60 -48.36
CA SER A 815 -15.78 25.99 -49.68
C SER A 815 -16.69 24.75 -49.59
N VAL A 816 -17.96 24.90 -49.96
CA VAL A 816 -18.93 23.77 -50.12
C VAL A 816 -18.60 22.89 -51.34
N SER A 817 -17.76 23.40 -52.24
CA SER A 817 -17.29 22.73 -53.46
C SER A 817 -15.95 22.00 -53.29
N ASP A 818 -15.45 21.87 -52.06
CA ASP A 818 -14.15 21.27 -51.80
C ASP A 818 -14.21 19.72 -51.86
N VAL A 819 -13.33 19.13 -52.67
CA VAL A 819 -13.30 17.69 -52.97
C VAL A 819 -13.01 16.83 -51.72
N PRO A 820 -12.09 17.21 -50.81
CA PRO A 820 -11.92 16.62 -49.48
C PRO A 820 -13.19 16.56 -48.65
N PHE A 821 -13.92 17.67 -48.47
CA PHE A 821 -15.16 17.70 -47.69
C PHE A 821 -16.22 16.77 -48.30
N MET A 822 -16.40 16.81 -49.62
CA MET A 822 -17.36 15.94 -50.30
C MET A 822 -16.99 14.46 -50.18
N THR A 823 -15.70 14.13 -50.22
CA THR A 823 -15.21 12.76 -50.02
C THR A 823 -15.49 12.27 -48.61
N TRP A 824 -15.16 13.08 -47.60
CA TRP A 824 -15.46 12.77 -46.19
C TRP A 824 -16.97 12.62 -45.94
N ARG A 825 -17.77 13.57 -46.44
CA ARG A 825 -19.23 13.57 -46.28
C ARG A 825 -19.86 12.30 -46.86
N ALA A 826 -19.45 11.90 -48.06
CA ALA A 826 -19.96 10.69 -48.69
C ALA A 826 -19.64 9.44 -47.83
N ALA A 827 -18.42 9.36 -47.29
CA ALA A 827 -18.02 8.27 -46.41
C ALA A 827 -18.82 8.25 -45.09
N MET A 828 -19.06 9.41 -44.47
CA MET A 828 -19.87 9.50 -43.24
C MET A 828 -21.31 9.06 -43.48
N HIS A 829 -21.94 9.46 -44.60
CA HIS A 829 -23.28 9.00 -44.93
C HIS A 829 -23.36 7.49 -45.16
N GLU A 830 -22.34 6.90 -45.80
CA GLU A 830 -22.27 5.45 -46.03
C GLU A 830 -22.05 4.67 -44.73
N LEU A 831 -21.06 5.07 -43.91
CA LEU A 831 -20.79 4.47 -42.61
C LEU A 831 -21.96 4.65 -41.63
N GLY A 832 -22.67 5.78 -41.72
CA GLY A 832 -23.84 6.09 -40.91
C GLY A 832 -25.03 5.15 -41.14
N GLN A 833 -25.10 4.45 -42.29
CA GLN A 833 -26.14 3.44 -42.53
C GLN A 833 -25.99 2.19 -41.67
N ASP A 834 -24.81 1.94 -41.09
CA ASP A 834 -24.59 0.82 -40.16
C ASP A 834 -24.97 1.24 -38.73
N GLU A 835 -26.00 0.61 -38.16
CA GLU A 835 -26.46 0.86 -36.79
C GLU A 835 -25.40 0.54 -35.72
N HIS A 836 -24.40 -0.29 -36.07
CA HIS A 836 -23.27 -0.64 -35.20
C HIS A 836 -22.05 0.28 -35.38
N THR A 837 -22.18 1.37 -36.13
CA THR A 837 -21.12 2.38 -36.30
C THR A 837 -21.49 3.69 -35.60
N TYR A 838 -20.54 4.18 -34.81
CA TYR A 838 -20.60 5.40 -34.01
C TYR A 838 -19.46 6.34 -34.41
N VAL A 839 -19.56 7.62 -34.09
CA VAL A 839 -18.53 8.60 -34.43
C VAL A 839 -18.21 9.51 -33.25
N LYS A 840 -16.93 9.82 -33.07
CA LYS A 840 -16.48 10.86 -32.14
C LYS A 840 -16.39 12.19 -32.87
N PHE A 841 -17.16 13.16 -32.39
CA PHE A 841 -16.99 14.57 -32.71
C PHE A 841 -15.92 15.16 -31.79
N SER A 842 -14.67 14.91 -32.16
CA SER A 842 -13.45 15.31 -31.46
C SER A 842 -12.33 15.58 -32.48
N GLY A 843 -11.21 16.14 -32.03
CA GLY A 843 -10.00 16.32 -32.87
C GLY A 843 -10.08 17.41 -33.94
N GLY A 844 -11.24 18.05 -34.15
CA GLY A 844 -11.42 19.07 -35.20
C GLY A 844 -10.45 20.25 -35.10
N PHE A 845 -10.11 20.69 -33.88
CA PHE A 845 -9.15 21.78 -33.66
C PHE A 845 -7.75 21.49 -34.22
N ALA A 846 -7.29 20.24 -34.14
CA ALA A 846 -5.97 19.84 -34.63
C ALA A 846 -5.92 19.74 -36.18
N GLU A 847 -7.06 19.81 -36.85
CA GLU A 847 -7.17 19.70 -38.32
C GLU A 847 -7.61 21.02 -38.98
N MET A 848 -7.86 22.06 -38.18
CA MET A 848 -8.01 23.44 -38.64
C MET A 848 -6.64 24.06 -38.93
N ASP A 849 -6.62 25.16 -39.67
CA ASP A 849 -5.40 25.94 -39.88
C ASP A 849 -5.14 26.89 -38.70
N ASP A 850 -3.92 27.43 -38.62
CA ASP A 850 -3.53 28.41 -37.59
C ASP A 850 -4.37 29.71 -37.65
N SER A 851 -5.21 29.90 -38.68
CA SER A 851 -6.09 31.08 -38.79
C SER A 851 -7.22 31.06 -37.75
N VAL A 852 -7.45 29.93 -37.09
CA VAL A 852 -8.40 29.81 -35.98
C VAL A 852 -7.86 30.37 -34.66
N ASP A 853 -6.55 30.61 -34.57
CA ASP A 853 -5.92 31.20 -33.38
C ASP A 853 -6.40 32.65 -33.19
N GLY A 854 -7.14 32.88 -32.11
CA GLY A 854 -7.72 34.18 -31.77
C GLY A 854 -9.12 34.45 -32.35
N LEU A 855 -9.75 33.48 -33.03
CA LEU A 855 -11.15 33.59 -33.42
C LEU A 855 -12.07 33.64 -32.20
N SER A 856 -13.18 34.37 -32.35
CA SER A 856 -14.24 34.31 -31.36
C SER A 856 -14.85 32.90 -31.31
N THR A 857 -15.28 32.50 -30.14
CA THR A 857 -15.91 31.20 -29.91
C THR A 857 -17.08 30.90 -30.85
N ASN A 858 -17.84 31.95 -31.20
CA ASN A 858 -18.99 31.82 -32.09
C ASN A 858 -18.55 31.52 -33.54
N ASP A 859 -17.39 32.03 -33.96
CA ASP A 859 -16.87 31.79 -35.30
C ASP A 859 -16.25 30.40 -35.42
N ILE A 860 -15.62 29.89 -34.36
CA ILE A 860 -15.19 28.49 -34.25
C ILE A 860 -16.41 27.54 -34.36
N CYS A 861 -17.51 27.83 -33.64
CA CYS A 861 -18.72 27.01 -33.71
C CYS A 861 -19.31 27.00 -35.12
N LYS A 862 -19.34 28.14 -35.81
CA LYS A 862 -19.78 28.22 -37.23
C LYS A 862 -18.87 27.40 -38.15
N ALA A 863 -17.56 27.43 -37.97
CA ALA A 863 -16.61 26.67 -38.77
C ALA A 863 -16.84 25.14 -38.63
N LEU A 864 -17.22 24.70 -37.43
CA LEU A 864 -17.52 23.30 -37.12
C LEU A 864 -18.94 22.85 -37.47
N GLU A 865 -19.88 23.80 -37.60
CA GLU A 865 -21.30 23.53 -37.82
C GLU A 865 -21.55 22.64 -39.03
N LYS A 866 -20.85 22.89 -40.15
CA LYS A 866 -21.01 22.11 -41.39
C LYS A 866 -20.67 20.63 -41.18
N TRP A 867 -19.62 20.34 -40.41
CA TRP A 867 -19.17 18.98 -40.12
C TRP A 867 -20.13 18.28 -39.17
N PHE A 868 -20.55 18.99 -38.11
CA PHE A 868 -21.49 18.47 -37.13
C PHE A 868 -22.84 18.11 -37.75
N ARG A 869 -23.37 18.95 -38.66
CA ARG A 869 -24.63 18.67 -39.38
C ARG A 869 -24.57 17.36 -40.18
N VAL A 870 -23.47 17.10 -40.89
CA VAL A 870 -23.30 15.85 -41.63
C VAL A 870 -23.34 14.65 -40.69
N LEU A 871 -22.71 14.73 -39.52
CA LEU A 871 -22.76 13.64 -38.56
C LEU A 871 -24.17 13.43 -38.01
N LEU A 872 -24.86 14.51 -37.65
CA LEU A 872 -26.23 14.42 -37.13
C LEU A 872 -27.18 13.79 -38.14
N GLU A 873 -27.05 14.14 -39.42
CA GLU A 873 -27.79 13.53 -40.52
C GLU A 873 -27.43 12.06 -40.74
N SER A 874 -26.16 11.68 -40.59
CA SER A 874 -25.67 10.33 -40.90
C SER A 874 -25.85 9.33 -39.76
N PHE A 875 -25.58 9.75 -38.53
CA PHE A 875 -25.52 8.88 -37.35
C PHE A 875 -26.71 9.10 -36.41
N GLY A 876 -27.31 10.29 -36.42
CA GLY A 876 -28.30 10.70 -35.42
C GLY A 876 -27.66 10.97 -34.05
N PRO A 877 -28.39 11.62 -33.13
CA PRO A 877 -27.82 12.13 -31.87
C PRO A 877 -27.36 11.03 -30.90
N ARG A 878 -27.87 9.79 -31.03
CA ARG A 878 -27.53 8.68 -30.13
C ARG A 878 -26.24 7.94 -30.50
N ARG A 879 -25.69 8.19 -31.70
CA ARG A 879 -24.46 7.53 -32.19
C ARG A 879 -23.29 8.48 -32.38
N ILE A 880 -23.42 9.71 -31.87
CA ILE A 880 -22.38 10.74 -31.89
C ILE A 880 -21.90 10.93 -30.45
N MET A 881 -20.59 10.83 -30.25
CA MET A 881 -19.95 11.07 -28.97
C MET A 881 -19.16 12.38 -29.06
N PHE A 882 -19.40 13.30 -28.13
CA PHE A 882 -18.57 14.49 -28.00
C PHE A 882 -17.38 14.17 -27.10
N GLY A 883 -16.19 14.68 -27.43
CA GLY A 883 -15.02 14.50 -26.57
C GLY A 883 -13.87 15.42 -26.94
N SER A 884 -13.05 15.73 -25.94
CA SER A 884 -11.69 16.25 -26.12
C SER A 884 -10.76 15.45 -25.23
N ASP A 885 -9.50 15.37 -25.63
CA ASP A 885 -8.54 14.50 -25.03
C ASP A 885 -7.81 15.17 -23.87
N TRP A 886 -7.74 14.54 -22.70
CA TRP A 886 -6.83 14.98 -21.65
C TRP A 886 -5.38 14.49 -21.92
N PRO A 887 -4.34 15.31 -21.69
CA PRO A 887 -4.33 16.71 -21.25
C PRO A 887 -4.44 17.73 -22.39
N VAL A 888 -4.65 17.30 -23.64
CA VAL A 888 -4.73 18.18 -24.83
C VAL A 888 -5.75 19.31 -24.62
N CYS A 889 -6.85 19.05 -23.91
CA CYS A 889 -7.87 20.06 -23.62
C CYS A 889 -7.35 21.27 -22.81
N LEU A 890 -6.25 21.15 -22.06
CA LEU A 890 -5.65 22.28 -21.32
C LEU A 890 -5.03 23.34 -22.23
N THR A 891 -4.64 22.97 -23.45
CA THR A 891 -4.07 23.96 -24.38
C THR A 891 -5.14 24.83 -25.05
N LEU A 892 -6.42 24.47 -24.92
CA LEU A 892 -7.56 25.07 -25.65
C LEU A 892 -8.79 25.36 -24.75
N GLU A 893 -8.56 25.53 -23.44
CA GLU A 893 -9.59 25.42 -22.38
C GLU A 893 -10.86 26.27 -22.59
N GLU A 894 -10.73 27.54 -23.00
CA GLU A 894 -11.90 28.43 -23.24
C GLU A 894 -12.73 28.00 -24.46
N GLN A 895 -12.11 27.39 -25.47
CA GLN A 895 -12.79 27.05 -26.73
C GLN A 895 -13.64 25.78 -26.59
N ILE A 896 -13.20 24.81 -25.77
CA ILE A 896 -13.89 23.53 -25.55
C ILE A 896 -15.18 23.70 -24.72
N LYS A 897 -15.12 24.49 -23.64
CA LYS A 897 -16.26 24.71 -22.71
C LYS A 897 -17.51 25.28 -23.41
N VAL A 898 -17.32 26.16 -24.38
CA VAL A 898 -18.44 26.78 -25.10
C VAL A 898 -18.90 25.94 -26.29
N LEU A 899 -18.02 25.18 -26.93
CA LEU A 899 -18.42 24.25 -27.99
C LEU A 899 -19.33 23.14 -27.44
N LEU A 900 -19.03 22.67 -26.24
CA LEU A 900 -19.88 21.79 -25.43
C LEU A 900 -21.25 22.42 -25.18
N THR A 901 -21.29 23.69 -24.76
CA THR A 901 -22.53 24.43 -24.51
C THR A 901 -23.36 24.59 -25.80
N TRP A 902 -22.72 24.89 -26.93
CA TRP A 902 -23.36 25.00 -28.24
C TRP A 902 -23.89 23.66 -28.74
N ALA A 903 -23.12 22.58 -28.62
CA ALA A 903 -23.54 21.24 -29.00
C ALA A 903 -24.73 20.77 -28.14
N MET A 904 -24.67 20.96 -26.82
CA MET A 904 -25.76 20.63 -25.90
C MET A 904 -27.03 21.47 -26.14
N ALA A 905 -26.90 22.73 -26.58
CA ALA A 905 -28.05 23.57 -26.89
C ALA A 905 -28.75 23.16 -28.21
N ASN A 906 -28.00 22.59 -29.15
CA ASN A 906 -28.51 22.18 -30.48
C ASN A 906 -28.85 20.69 -30.57
N MET A 907 -28.29 19.86 -29.69
CA MET A 907 -28.65 18.47 -29.52
C MET A 907 -29.62 18.38 -28.33
N GLN A 908 -30.87 17.98 -28.54
CA GLN A 908 -31.70 17.49 -27.43
C GLN A 908 -31.11 16.14 -26.95
N ILE A 909 -30.00 16.18 -26.21
CA ILE A 909 -29.30 14.99 -25.71
C ILE A 909 -30.13 14.42 -24.57
N ALA A 910 -30.81 13.31 -24.82
CA ALA A 910 -31.21 12.38 -23.78
C ALA A 910 -30.01 11.50 -23.45
N SER A 911 -29.68 11.38 -22.16
CA SER A 911 -28.55 10.60 -21.61
C SER A 911 -28.42 9.20 -22.22
N ILE A 912 -27.19 8.78 -22.55
CA ILE A 912 -26.78 7.38 -22.69
C ILE A 912 -25.68 7.12 -21.68
#